data_AF-A0A5J6YRI7-F1
#
_entry.id   AF-A0A5J6YRI7-F1
#
_cell.length_a   1.000
_cell.length_b   1.000
_cell.length_c   1.000
_cell.angle_alpha   90.00
_cell.angle_beta   90.00
_cell.angle_gamma   90.00
#
_symmetry.space_group_name_H-M   'P 1'
#
loop_
_entity.id
_entity.type
_entity.pdbx_description
1 polymer ?
#
loop_
_entity_poly.entity_id
_entity_poly.type
_entity_poly.pdbx_seq_one_letter_code
_entity_poly.pdbx_strand_id
1 'polypeptide(L)'
;MKIKTLLRLGQGILGLVALGLGSGAGASNFDLRFINPGNCPAATNGANAAVGSSCRYLNVVADSSGNALPVSSIYQRDVIIKLEKLVGGAIVKGTATNSNAWDNDSLRLNGATTGPTYPQFFTPTVTAPNTANTTSWAEFSFQFVAPDGSSSATLPLPGAFYMTSFDTDTNGAALREFIEYLGASGSGLASPTSDKAGAAVDGGTNYEAIGTGTGSGIADDPLYKASAQFSTPGLVKFVVGVRQGATSCNANNNATNGSCERLSAYSFQIADSVFLSPNVDGYKSVKLTDADGNNVVSAGDTLTYTVTYINTGNAAVSNFQITDALPTGLTATAGAQTVTGATKNGAYTGTGANTGLLATGQTLAVNGSITVTIPVTVGTVAADNTVLSNQTTTSGNYTNALGGSVTLPSVSSDNVDNTNVFPSSVTAATGFTAVPGSSIAQTQASSIDSTKVTVRLTRAISGQIYEDYNYGGGAGRAYLAASGMSLRPSVRVELYSNAGAYITSALTNASGAYTFAGQLPGTYKVRVVNSFVTSSRTGGCAVAVNVSTPPASCTQLPVQTYINGASQVGGANLTGTDPALSTGTLPAGAQSVASVTVDSSDVANVDFGFNFDTIVNTNDTGQGSLRQFVTNSNALLGNSSLVQVGQTPGRETSIFMVPTAALTGGVAIINLASILDVTDSDTSIDATTQTANTTTSTGDTNTGALGTGGLVGVDNLPLGQVNRPEVEITLASGSLQVSAANFTLRGVALHGSNELVLGTGTNAADNALIEKNVFGTTAKAFALPASLPSAQYGINVVNGSGTIQNNLIGYSAVSGINYLGGGVGLIIQNNEFQQSGYVSAGGDAITLTGSTTAGFAKPVTITGNLIASSNSSGIQFEIGSVANNTVANNTITANGRGGAATRLEGSGIHYLARNATVNSTNSDTITKNVIYNNLNSGVVVNFGQKNVAISQNSFYMNGLTSIDFTASDGYVNGNANYGQGNGVTPNDGATVAREGNTGQDYPVFTVITLGGGILDVTGYVGNGTSTSFDSKSAVIEIYKADDDGNQNGAVLVGDGKSVPHGEGKTYLGTLTVTLGAKGAFSGTLPAGAFTANDSLTATATIVGNTSEFSPNIKQAPRITLLKLGRNSTQNTTFVDQNGTVGAKPGDTVEYCIAYSNAGSDALNFKLTDNVPVGMNALTDGYVVSKGVRWADGTVIAAGATAAPTGSDLTSTDTDSDKGSLTSTGGLGKGIMTLDLGAIGLAAGGKGTVCFRAKVP
;
A
#
# COMPACT_ATOMS: atom_id res chain seq x y z
N MET A 1 24.87 -54.08 -11.88
CA MET A 1 25.52 -53.35 -10.77
C MET A 1 24.41 -52.91 -9.82
N LYS A 2 24.01 -53.72 -8.82
CA LYS A 2 24.58 -53.91 -7.46
C LYS A 2 24.49 -52.63 -6.59
N ILE A 3 23.83 -52.57 -5.42
CA ILE A 3 23.23 -53.61 -4.54
C ILE A 3 22.21 -52.96 -3.56
N LYS A 4 21.03 -53.62 -3.43
CA LYS A 4 20.09 -53.86 -2.29
C LYS A 4 19.82 -52.73 -1.26
N THR A 5 18.59 -52.40 -0.86
CA THR A 5 17.58 -53.32 -0.29
C THR A 5 16.18 -52.69 -0.26
N LEU A 6 15.24 -53.37 -0.93
CA LEU A 6 13.77 -53.45 -0.82
C LEU A 6 12.87 -52.20 -0.69
N LEU A 7 12.19 -51.94 -1.82
CA LEU A 7 10.81 -51.45 -1.93
C LEU A 7 10.02 -52.49 -2.79
N ARG A 8 8.75 -52.78 -2.43
CA ARG A 8 7.58 -53.18 -3.29
C ARG A 8 6.59 -54.03 -2.47
N LEU A 9 5.40 -53.50 -2.14
CA LEU A 9 4.14 -53.41 -2.93
C LEU A 9 3.24 -54.66 -2.80
N GLY A 10 2.17 -54.53 -2.01
CA GLY A 10 0.77 -54.74 -2.40
C GLY A 10 0.21 -56.12 -2.80
N GLN A 11 -0.71 -56.61 -1.95
CA GLN A 11 -1.99 -57.33 -2.22
C GLN A 11 -2.03 -58.81 -2.68
N GLY A 12 -2.96 -59.55 -2.04
CA GLY A 12 -3.47 -60.91 -2.37
C GLY A 12 -3.80 -61.73 -1.10
N ILE A 13 -4.94 -61.49 -0.43
CA ILE A 13 -6.24 -62.20 -0.50
C ILE A 13 -6.26 -63.61 0.17
N LEU A 14 -7.11 -63.68 1.22
CA LEU A 14 -7.90 -64.78 1.80
C LEU A 14 -7.27 -66.11 2.23
N GLY A 15 -7.55 -66.49 3.49
CA GLY A 15 -7.99 -67.85 3.83
C GLY A 15 -7.35 -68.50 5.05
N LEU A 16 -8.18 -68.70 6.09
CA LEU A 16 -8.22 -69.89 6.97
C LEU A 16 -7.01 -70.19 7.87
N VAL A 17 -7.22 -70.12 9.20
CA VAL A 17 -7.07 -71.24 10.16
C VAL A 17 -7.55 -70.73 11.53
N ALA A 18 -8.72 -71.21 11.96
CA ALA A 18 -9.10 -71.26 13.37
C ALA A 18 -8.81 -72.69 13.85
N LEU A 19 -7.99 -72.84 14.90
CA LEU A 19 -7.79 -74.12 15.57
C LEU A 19 -7.82 -73.91 17.08
N GLY A 20 -8.71 -74.66 17.71
CA GLY A 20 -8.62 -75.07 19.11
C GLY A 20 -9.56 -74.33 20.06
N LEU A 21 -10.67 -74.98 20.44
CA LEU A 21 -10.78 -75.68 21.73
C LEU A 21 -12.22 -76.16 21.99
N GLY A 22 -12.32 -77.42 22.41
CA GLY A 22 -13.26 -77.80 23.48
C GLY A 22 -14.65 -78.30 23.07
N SER A 23 -14.74 -79.62 22.90
CA SER A 23 -15.95 -80.44 23.00
C SER A 23 -16.83 -80.10 24.22
N GLY A 24 -18.07 -79.65 23.98
CA GLY A 24 -19.15 -79.61 24.96
C GLY A 24 -20.11 -80.78 24.73
N ALA A 25 -20.39 -81.55 25.78
CA ALA A 25 -21.22 -82.75 25.79
C ALA A 25 -22.56 -82.56 25.06
N GLY A 26 -22.87 -83.50 24.15
CA GLY A 26 -24.06 -83.47 23.31
C GLY A 26 -25.36 -83.56 24.11
N ALA A 27 -26.30 -82.69 23.78
CA ALA A 27 -27.72 -82.85 24.10
C ALA A 27 -28.23 -84.12 23.42
N SER A 28 -28.89 -85.02 24.17
CA SER A 28 -29.41 -86.26 23.61
C SER A 28 -30.80 -86.02 23.00
N ASN A 29 -30.89 -86.01 21.68
CA ASN A 29 -32.16 -85.95 20.93
C ASN A 29 -33.04 -87.18 21.22
N PHE A 30 -34.37 -87.01 21.29
CA PHE A 30 -35.34 -88.10 21.32
C PHE A 30 -35.90 -88.38 19.92
N ASP A 31 -36.19 -89.65 19.64
CA ASP A 31 -36.58 -90.15 18.31
C ASP A 31 -37.85 -90.99 18.37
N LEU A 32 -38.61 -91.07 17.27
CA LEU A 32 -39.72 -92.02 17.17
C LEU A 32 -39.27 -93.31 16.46
N ARG A 33 -39.48 -94.46 17.10
CA ARG A 33 -39.17 -95.78 16.53
C ARG A 33 -40.41 -96.67 16.46
N PHE A 34 -40.76 -97.08 15.25
CA PHE A 34 -41.94 -97.90 14.97
C PHE A 34 -41.62 -99.41 14.98
N ILE A 35 -41.13 -99.96 16.10
CA ILE A 35 -40.66 -101.35 16.17
C ILE A 35 -41.83 -102.36 16.15
N ASN A 36 -41.87 -103.19 15.09
CA ASN A 36 -42.70 -104.37 14.82
C ASN A 36 -44.12 -104.40 15.46
N PRO A 37 -45.17 -104.02 14.71
CA PRO A 37 -46.52 -103.92 15.25
C PRO A 37 -47.23 -105.28 15.14
N GLY A 38 -47.16 -106.11 16.19
CA GLY A 38 -47.75 -107.45 16.20
C GLY A 38 -49.27 -107.57 15.95
N ASN A 39 -49.99 -106.46 15.70
CA ASN A 39 -51.45 -106.40 15.53
C ASN A 39 -51.93 -105.61 14.29
N CYS A 40 -51.07 -105.33 13.31
CA CYS A 40 -51.53 -104.66 12.08
C CYS A 40 -52.11 -105.67 11.07
N PRO A 41 -53.22 -105.34 10.38
CA PRO A 41 -53.83 -106.27 9.43
C PRO A 41 -52.83 -106.61 8.33
N ALA A 42 -52.32 -107.85 8.31
CA ALA A 42 -51.49 -108.34 7.22
C ALA A 42 -52.33 -108.33 5.94
N ALA A 43 -51.99 -107.49 4.97
CA ALA A 43 -52.55 -107.58 3.63
C ALA A 43 -52.09 -108.93 3.06
N THR A 44 -53.00 -109.90 3.00
CA THR A 44 -52.73 -111.20 2.36
C THR A 44 -52.37 -110.96 0.90
N ASN A 45 -51.16 -111.38 0.51
CA ASN A 45 -50.59 -111.39 -0.85
C ASN A 45 -51.20 -110.39 -1.85
N GLY A 46 -50.79 -109.12 -1.75
CA GLY A 46 -51.04 -108.11 -2.79
C GLY A 46 -52.39 -107.37 -2.70
N ALA A 47 -53.13 -107.47 -1.59
CA ALA A 47 -54.37 -106.71 -1.37
C ALA A 47 -54.11 -105.24 -0.97
N ASN A 48 -54.92 -104.31 -1.50
CA ASN A 48 -54.83 -102.87 -1.27
C ASN A 48 -55.40 -102.48 0.12
N ALA A 49 -54.75 -101.55 0.83
CA ALA A 49 -55.29 -100.96 2.05
C ALA A 49 -56.51 -100.07 1.73
N ALA A 50 -57.64 -100.32 2.40
CA ALA A 50 -58.85 -99.51 2.23
C ALA A 50 -58.80 -98.25 3.10
N VAL A 51 -59.43 -97.15 2.65
CA VAL A 51 -59.64 -95.95 3.48
C VAL A 51 -60.28 -96.35 4.82
N GLY A 52 -59.72 -95.87 5.92
CA GLY A 52 -60.11 -96.24 7.28
C GLY A 52 -59.25 -97.32 7.93
N SER A 53 -58.41 -98.02 7.16
CA SER A 53 -57.43 -98.98 7.70
C SER A 53 -56.47 -98.27 8.67
N SER A 54 -56.19 -98.90 9.81
CA SER A 54 -55.29 -98.35 10.84
C SER A 54 -54.37 -99.41 11.45
N CYS A 55 -53.24 -98.94 12.00
CA CYS A 55 -52.18 -99.74 12.58
C CYS A 55 -51.64 -99.04 13.83
N ARG A 56 -51.60 -99.73 14.98
CA ARG A 56 -51.09 -99.17 16.25
C ARG A 56 -49.67 -99.66 16.54
N TYR A 57 -48.79 -98.71 16.80
CA TYR A 57 -47.41 -98.91 17.23
C TYR A 57 -47.28 -98.55 18.71
N LEU A 58 -46.67 -99.44 19.49
CA LEU A 58 -46.54 -99.26 20.94
C LEU A 58 -45.18 -98.65 21.29
N ASN A 59 -45.14 -97.81 22.34
CA ASN A 59 -43.91 -97.27 22.93
C ASN A 59 -42.96 -96.61 21.93
N VAL A 60 -43.50 -95.73 21.10
CA VAL A 60 -42.78 -95.24 19.92
C VAL A 60 -41.73 -94.19 20.24
N VAL A 61 -41.66 -93.60 21.44
CA VAL A 61 -40.63 -92.61 21.77
C VAL A 61 -39.43 -93.29 22.40
N ALA A 62 -38.26 -93.09 21.80
CA ALA A 62 -36.99 -93.65 22.24
C ALA A 62 -35.95 -92.56 22.54
N ASP A 63 -34.99 -92.89 23.40
CA ASP A 63 -33.80 -92.07 23.61
C ASP A 63 -32.85 -92.12 22.41
N SER A 64 -31.82 -91.26 22.42
CA SER A 64 -30.76 -91.22 21.40
C SER A 64 -30.00 -92.54 21.20
N SER A 65 -30.06 -93.46 22.17
CA SER A 65 -29.49 -94.81 22.08
C SER A 65 -30.47 -95.83 21.51
N GLY A 66 -31.71 -95.42 21.25
CA GLY A 66 -32.74 -96.24 20.64
C GLY A 66 -33.57 -97.08 21.60
N ASN A 67 -33.44 -96.84 22.90
CA ASN A 67 -34.25 -97.54 23.89
C ASN A 67 -35.57 -96.79 24.06
N ALA A 68 -36.68 -97.52 24.04
CA ALA A 68 -37.98 -96.95 24.37
C ALA A 68 -37.91 -96.27 25.75
N LEU A 69 -38.43 -95.05 25.84
CA LEU A 69 -38.56 -94.37 27.12
C LEU A 69 -39.48 -95.20 28.04
N PRO A 70 -39.27 -95.16 29.38
CA PRO A 70 -40.18 -95.82 30.31
C PRO A 70 -41.63 -95.37 30.08
N VAL A 71 -42.60 -96.28 30.21
CA VAL A 71 -44.05 -95.96 30.04
C VAL A 71 -44.55 -94.84 30.97
N SER A 72 -43.83 -94.55 32.05
CA SER A 72 -44.09 -93.43 32.97
C SER A 72 -43.56 -92.08 32.47
N SER A 73 -42.75 -92.05 31.41
CA SER A 73 -42.24 -90.81 30.83
C SER A 73 -43.38 -89.99 30.25
N ILE A 74 -43.40 -88.70 30.59
CA ILE A 74 -44.39 -87.76 30.04
C ILE A 74 -44.32 -87.62 28.52
N TYR A 75 -43.19 -88.01 27.92
CA TYR A 75 -42.95 -88.01 26.48
C TYR A 75 -43.37 -89.32 25.81
N GLN A 76 -43.47 -90.44 26.53
CA GLN A 76 -43.71 -91.75 25.91
C GLN A 76 -45.14 -91.87 25.37
N ARG A 77 -45.31 -92.37 24.15
CA ARG A 77 -46.60 -92.48 23.45
C ARG A 77 -46.68 -93.79 22.66
N ASP A 78 -47.91 -94.22 22.43
CA ASP A 78 -48.22 -95.09 21.29
C ASP A 78 -48.67 -94.22 20.11
N VAL A 79 -48.57 -94.74 18.89
CA VAL A 79 -49.10 -94.06 17.69
C VAL A 79 -50.06 -94.97 16.96
N ILE A 80 -51.25 -94.46 16.67
CA ILE A 80 -52.18 -95.07 15.73
C ILE A 80 -52.02 -94.35 14.39
N ILE A 81 -51.52 -95.07 13.39
CA ILE A 81 -51.44 -94.59 12.02
C ILE A 81 -52.70 -95.02 11.27
N LYS A 82 -53.36 -94.10 10.56
CA LYS A 82 -54.58 -94.38 9.80
C LYS A 82 -54.51 -93.79 8.40
N LEU A 83 -55.07 -94.52 7.43
CA LEU A 83 -55.26 -94.07 6.06
C LEU A 83 -56.59 -93.33 5.99
N GLU A 84 -56.54 -92.00 5.88
CA GLU A 84 -57.72 -91.13 6.01
C GLU A 84 -58.43 -90.89 4.69
N LYS A 85 -57.68 -90.76 3.58
CA LYS A 85 -58.24 -90.50 2.25
C LYS A 85 -57.40 -91.14 1.14
N LEU A 86 -58.06 -91.54 0.05
CA LEU A 86 -57.46 -91.87 -1.23
C LEU A 86 -58.15 -91.06 -2.32
N VAL A 87 -57.40 -90.30 -3.10
CA VAL A 87 -57.92 -89.36 -4.11
C VAL A 87 -57.20 -89.56 -5.44
N GLY A 88 -57.91 -89.35 -6.55
CA GLY A 88 -57.36 -89.51 -7.91
C GLY A 88 -57.03 -90.96 -8.27
N GLY A 89 -57.67 -91.95 -7.62
CA GLY A 89 -57.46 -93.38 -7.86
C GLY A 89 -56.18 -93.97 -7.25
N ALA A 90 -55.54 -93.26 -6.31
CA ALA A 90 -54.39 -93.76 -5.57
C ALA A 90 -54.69 -95.08 -4.83
N ILE A 91 -53.70 -95.96 -4.80
CA ILE A 91 -53.76 -97.27 -4.13
C ILE A 91 -52.59 -97.38 -3.16
N VAL A 92 -52.85 -97.73 -1.91
CA VAL A 92 -51.80 -98.06 -0.91
C VAL A 92 -51.71 -99.58 -0.80
N LYS A 93 -50.55 -100.17 -1.08
CA LYS A 93 -50.35 -101.64 -1.10
C LYS A 93 -48.95 -102.02 -0.66
N GLY A 94 -48.71 -103.30 -0.33
CA GLY A 94 -47.36 -103.83 -0.11
C GLY A 94 -46.61 -104.08 -1.43
N THR A 95 -45.27 -104.11 -1.39
CA THR A 95 -44.42 -104.42 -2.56
C THR A 95 -44.20 -105.94 -2.69
N ALA A 96 -43.62 -106.40 -3.81
CA ALA A 96 -43.34 -107.83 -4.00
C ALA A 96 -42.31 -108.41 -3.01
N THR A 97 -41.47 -107.56 -2.40
CA THR A 97 -40.42 -107.95 -1.44
C THR A 97 -40.81 -107.73 0.02
N ASN A 98 -41.88 -106.97 0.30
CA ASN A 98 -42.42 -106.81 1.65
C ASN A 98 -43.96 -106.80 1.64
N SER A 99 -44.56 -107.75 2.34
CA SER A 99 -46.00 -108.05 2.31
C SER A 99 -46.89 -107.10 3.13
N ASN A 100 -46.34 -106.11 3.85
CA ASN A 100 -47.15 -105.18 4.65
C ASN A 100 -47.31 -103.81 3.97
N ALA A 101 -48.55 -103.32 3.81
CA ALA A 101 -48.80 -101.97 3.30
C ALA A 101 -48.42 -100.84 4.31
N TRP A 102 -48.24 -101.22 5.58
CA TRP A 102 -47.88 -100.35 6.71
C TRP A 102 -46.38 -100.40 7.04
N ASP A 103 -45.56 -100.80 6.07
CA ASP A 103 -44.23 -101.36 6.29
C ASP A 103 -43.27 -100.51 7.14
N ASN A 104 -42.62 -101.24 8.05
CA ASN A 104 -41.45 -100.92 8.86
C ASN A 104 -40.33 -101.82 8.32
N ASP A 105 -39.68 -101.38 7.24
CA ASP A 105 -38.47 -102.04 6.78
C ASP A 105 -37.23 -101.27 7.24
N SER A 106 -36.20 -102.02 7.62
CA SER A 106 -34.87 -101.48 7.88
C SER A 106 -34.20 -101.12 6.55
N LEU A 107 -34.67 -100.06 5.91
CA LEU A 107 -34.05 -99.50 4.72
C LEU A 107 -32.60 -99.14 5.02
N ARG A 108 -31.67 -99.88 4.40
CA ARG A 108 -30.24 -99.53 4.43
C ARG A 108 -30.01 -98.43 3.40
N LEU A 109 -29.73 -97.22 3.89
CA LEU A 109 -29.34 -96.06 3.10
C LEU A 109 -27.95 -96.30 2.46
N ASN A 110 -27.86 -97.19 1.46
CA ASN A 110 -26.82 -97.23 0.40
C ASN A 110 -26.79 -98.49 -0.48
N GLY A 111 -27.69 -99.47 -0.31
CA GLY A 111 -27.53 -100.77 -0.99
C GLY A 111 -26.26 -101.55 -0.59
N ALA A 112 -25.54 -101.12 0.45
CA ALA A 112 -24.37 -101.81 0.98
C ALA A 112 -24.74 -102.88 2.03
N THR A 113 -24.09 -104.05 1.95
CA THR A 113 -24.35 -105.21 2.82
C THR A 113 -23.75 -105.07 4.23
N THR A 114 -23.02 -103.99 4.53
CA THR A 114 -22.40 -103.71 5.84
C THR A 114 -22.38 -102.20 6.12
N GLY A 115 -23.30 -101.71 6.96
CA GLY A 115 -23.40 -100.31 7.38
C GLY A 115 -24.45 -100.15 8.51
N PRO A 116 -24.43 -99.04 9.28
CA PRO A 116 -25.36 -98.85 10.40
C PRO A 116 -26.81 -98.81 9.91
N THR A 117 -27.67 -99.60 10.54
CA THR A 117 -29.12 -99.50 10.39
C THR A 117 -29.60 -98.20 11.02
N TYR A 118 -30.12 -97.29 10.21
CA TYR A 118 -30.77 -96.07 10.67
C TYR A 118 -32.08 -96.42 11.40
N PRO A 119 -32.53 -95.60 12.37
CA PRO A 119 -33.78 -95.84 13.09
C PRO A 119 -34.96 -95.96 12.11
N GLN A 120 -35.87 -96.89 12.42
CA GLN A 120 -36.93 -97.39 11.55
C GLN A 120 -37.88 -96.27 11.07
N PHE A 121 -38.01 -96.14 9.75
CA PHE A 121 -38.83 -95.14 9.07
C PHE A 121 -40.27 -95.63 8.90
N PHE A 122 -41.23 -94.71 8.83
CA PHE A 122 -42.54 -95.01 8.24
C PHE A 122 -42.42 -94.87 6.73
N THR A 123 -42.68 -95.94 5.97
CA THR A 123 -42.49 -95.94 4.50
C THR A 123 -43.68 -96.52 3.74
N PRO A 124 -44.82 -95.81 3.61
CA PRO A 124 -45.95 -96.32 2.86
C PRO A 124 -45.63 -96.35 1.36
N THR A 125 -46.09 -97.39 0.67
CA THR A 125 -46.02 -97.46 -0.80
C THR A 125 -47.34 -96.97 -1.39
N VAL A 126 -47.30 -95.90 -2.19
CA VAL A 126 -48.49 -95.35 -2.87
C VAL A 126 -48.32 -95.51 -4.37
N THR A 127 -49.29 -96.15 -5.00
CA THR A 127 -49.34 -96.40 -6.45
C THR A 127 -50.39 -95.50 -7.08
N ALA A 128 -50.05 -94.84 -8.19
CA ALA A 128 -51.00 -94.06 -8.97
C ALA A 128 -51.56 -94.86 -10.17
N PRO A 129 -52.82 -94.63 -10.57
CA PRO A 129 -53.39 -95.20 -11.78
C PRO A 129 -52.75 -94.58 -13.04
N ASN A 130 -52.71 -95.29 -14.17
CA ASN A 130 -51.96 -94.89 -15.38
C ASN A 130 -52.56 -93.73 -16.21
N THR A 131 -53.27 -92.78 -15.59
CA THR A 131 -54.06 -91.76 -16.30
C THR A 131 -53.29 -90.45 -16.45
N ALA A 132 -52.91 -90.07 -17.68
CA ALA A 132 -52.13 -88.86 -17.95
C ALA A 132 -52.77 -87.57 -17.39
N ASN A 133 -51.94 -86.62 -16.94
CA ASN A 133 -52.35 -85.32 -16.35
C ASN A 133 -53.25 -85.41 -15.10
N THR A 134 -53.29 -86.55 -14.40
CA THR A 134 -54.04 -86.70 -13.15
C THR A 134 -53.13 -86.54 -11.93
N THR A 135 -53.71 -86.07 -10.83
CA THR A 135 -53.06 -85.97 -9.52
C THR A 135 -53.70 -87.00 -8.60
N SER A 136 -52.89 -87.91 -8.06
CA SER A 136 -53.34 -89.02 -7.20
C SER A 136 -52.56 -89.00 -5.90
N TRP A 137 -53.26 -89.13 -4.77
CA TRP A 137 -52.63 -89.00 -3.45
C TRP A 137 -53.38 -89.74 -2.34
N ALA A 138 -52.66 -89.97 -1.24
CA ALA A 138 -53.15 -90.59 -0.02
C ALA A 138 -52.88 -89.67 1.19
N GLU A 139 -53.85 -89.51 2.08
CA GLU A 139 -53.69 -88.81 3.37
C GLU A 139 -53.50 -89.84 4.49
N PHE A 140 -52.44 -89.65 5.28
CA PHE A 140 -52.20 -90.42 6.49
C PHE A 140 -52.33 -89.52 7.72
N SER A 141 -52.87 -90.08 8.81
CA SER A 141 -52.88 -89.44 10.12
C SER A 141 -52.10 -90.27 11.14
N PHE A 142 -51.35 -89.58 11.97
CA PHE A 142 -50.65 -90.13 13.13
C PHE A 142 -51.33 -89.56 14.37
N GLN A 143 -52.08 -90.41 15.06
CA GLN A 143 -52.72 -90.07 16.32
C GLN A 143 -51.85 -90.59 17.46
N PHE A 144 -51.28 -89.69 18.25
CA PHE A 144 -50.54 -90.05 19.46
C PHE A 144 -51.54 -90.36 20.57
N VAL A 145 -51.36 -91.49 21.24
CA VAL A 145 -52.22 -91.96 22.33
C VAL A 145 -51.37 -92.43 23.52
N ALA A 146 -52.01 -92.71 24.65
CA ALA A 146 -51.31 -93.19 25.85
C ALA A 146 -50.56 -94.51 25.57
N PRO A 147 -49.38 -94.73 26.17
CA PRO A 147 -48.52 -95.90 25.93
C PRO A 147 -49.02 -97.22 26.57
N ASP A 148 -50.33 -97.35 26.76
CA ASP A 148 -50.99 -98.44 27.48
C ASP A 148 -51.54 -99.56 26.56
N GLY A 149 -51.36 -99.42 25.24
CA GLY A 149 -51.86 -100.38 24.25
C GLY A 149 -53.39 -100.47 24.08
N SER A 150 -54.20 -99.78 24.91
CA SER A 150 -55.66 -99.93 24.94
C SER A 150 -56.45 -98.65 24.63
N SER A 151 -55.90 -97.48 24.94
CA SER A 151 -56.58 -96.19 24.76
C SER A 151 -56.59 -95.73 23.30
N SER A 152 -57.72 -95.18 22.83
CA SER A 152 -57.84 -94.49 21.53
C SER A 152 -57.93 -92.97 21.66
N ALA A 153 -57.74 -92.43 22.87
CA ALA A 153 -57.83 -91.00 23.15
C ALA A 153 -56.53 -90.30 22.75
N THR A 154 -56.65 -89.21 21.98
CA THR A 154 -55.52 -88.39 21.56
C THR A 154 -54.81 -87.78 22.76
N LEU A 155 -53.51 -88.05 22.90
CA LEU A 155 -52.64 -87.49 23.93
C LEU A 155 -51.43 -86.79 23.28
N PRO A 156 -51.39 -85.45 23.24
CA PRO A 156 -50.32 -84.69 22.59
C PRO A 156 -48.91 -85.04 23.05
N LEU A 157 -47.96 -85.09 22.11
CA LEU A 157 -46.53 -85.10 22.43
C LEU A 157 -46.13 -83.73 23.01
N PRO A 158 -45.43 -83.67 24.16
CA PRO A 158 -44.91 -82.40 24.67
C PRO A 158 -43.69 -81.95 23.84
N GLY A 159 -43.64 -80.67 23.47
CA GLY A 159 -42.55 -80.10 22.66
C GLY A 159 -42.84 -80.05 21.16
N ALA A 160 -41.82 -79.67 20.38
CA ALA A 160 -41.92 -79.58 18.93
C ALA A 160 -41.58 -80.92 18.28
N PHE A 161 -42.52 -81.44 17.50
CA PHE A 161 -42.38 -82.64 16.71
C PHE A 161 -42.03 -82.27 15.27
N TYR A 162 -40.88 -82.70 14.79
CA TYR A 162 -40.40 -82.47 13.45
C TYR A 162 -40.60 -83.73 12.62
N MET A 163 -41.33 -83.57 11.53
CA MET A 163 -41.50 -84.61 10.52
C MET A 163 -40.71 -84.21 9.29
N THR A 164 -39.87 -85.11 8.83
CA THR A 164 -38.93 -84.88 7.74
C THR A 164 -39.15 -85.94 6.67
N SER A 165 -39.22 -85.51 5.41
CA SER A 165 -39.37 -86.42 4.27
C SER A 165 -38.06 -86.63 3.51
N PHE A 166 -37.97 -87.78 2.84
CA PHE A 166 -36.87 -88.09 1.91
C PHE A 166 -37.40 -88.33 0.49
N ASP A 167 -36.69 -87.79 -0.48
CA ASP A 167 -36.81 -88.13 -1.90
C ASP A 167 -36.30 -89.56 -2.14
N THR A 168 -37.09 -90.41 -2.79
CA THR A 168 -36.91 -91.87 -2.69
C THR A 168 -36.90 -92.64 -4.01
N ASP A 169 -37.06 -91.99 -5.18
CA ASP A 169 -36.62 -92.58 -6.45
C ASP A 169 -36.08 -91.56 -7.48
N THR A 170 -34.83 -91.76 -7.92
CA THR A 170 -34.13 -90.88 -8.88
C THR A 170 -34.45 -91.17 -10.36
N ASN A 171 -35.63 -91.74 -10.66
CA ASN A 171 -35.99 -92.17 -12.02
C ASN A 171 -36.59 -91.01 -12.85
N GLY A 172 -35.77 -90.11 -13.38
CA GLY A 172 -36.19 -88.93 -14.15
C GLY A 172 -37.10 -89.16 -15.38
N ALA A 173 -38.37 -89.56 -15.22
CA ALA A 173 -39.37 -89.68 -16.27
C ALA A 173 -40.83 -89.50 -15.75
N ALA A 174 -41.56 -88.58 -16.40
CA ALA A 174 -43.02 -88.43 -16.46
C ALA A 174 -43.88 -88.22 -15.18
N LEU A 175 -43.43 -88.50 -13.96
CA LEU A 175 -44.20 -88.31 -12.71
C LEU A 175 -43.53 -87.29 -11.77
N ARG A 176 -44.27 -86.29 -11.27
CA ARG A 176 -43.81 -85.37 -10.21
C ARG A 176 -44.34 -85.81 -8.85
N GLU A 177 -43.44 -86.27 -7.99
CA GLU A 177 -43.72 -86.62 -6.59
C GLU A 177 -43.92 -85.37 -5.74
N PHE A 178 -44.79 -85.46 -4.73
CA PHE A 178 -44.91 -84.41 -3.72
C PHE A 178 -45.28 -84.95 -2.34
N ILE A 179 -44.93 -84.16 -1.33
CA ILE A 179 -45.46 -84.26 0.02
C ILE A 179 -46.14 -82.95 0.42
N GLU A 180 -47.17 -83.06 1.24
CA GLU A 180 -47.83 -81.93 1.86
C GLU A 180 -48.07 -82.13 3.36
N TYR A 181 -47.66 -81.13 4.14
CA TYR A 181 -47.78 -81.12 5.59
C TYR A 181 -48.99 -80.28 6.03
N LEU A 182 -49.93 -80.91 6.72
CA LEU A 182 -51.20 -80.29 7.11
C LEU A 182 -51.15 -79.79 8.56
N GLY A 183 -51.23 -78.48 8.77
CA GLY A 183 -51.33 -77.88 10.11
C GLY A 183 -49.99 -77.72 10.85
N ALA A 184 -48.86 -77.72 10.14
CA ALA A 184 -47.55 -77.43 10.72
C ALA A 184 -47.41 -75.93 11.07
N SER A 185 -46.71 -75.62 12.16
CA SER A 185 -46.41 -74.24 12.58
C SER A 185 -45.24 -73.62 11.82
N GLY A 186 -44.48 -74.43 11.09
CA GLY A 186 -43.42 -74.01 10.19
C GLY A 186 -43.00 -75.18 9.31
N SER A 187 -42.67 -74.91 8.05
CA SER A 187 -42.15 -75.93 7.15
C SER A 187 -41.17 -75.29 6.17
N GLY A 188 -40.16 -76.06 5.75
CA GLY A 188 -39.10 -75.51 4.91
C GLY A 188 -38.25 -76.57 4.24
N LEU A 189 -37.43 -76.10 3.30
CA LEU A 189 -36.41 -76.89 2.64
C LEU A 189 -35.06 -76.57 3.28
N ALA A 190 -34.25 -77.60 3.57
CA ALA A 190 -32.84 -77.37 3.88
C ALA A 190 -32.10 -76.87 2.63
N SER A 191 -30.87 -76.43 2.78
CA SER A 191 -29.99 -76.06 1.65
C SER A 191 -28.85 -77.09 1.56
N PRO A 192 -28.54 -77.68 0.38
CA PRO A 192 -29.13 -77.53 -0.94
C PRO A 192 -30.07 -78.70 -1.29
N THR A 193 -31.39 -78.50 -1.27
CA THR A 193 -32.33 -79.57 -1.65
C THR A 193 -32.76 -79.46 -3.12
N SER A 194 -33.17 -80.58 -3.70
CA SER A 194 -33.66 -80.74 -5.07
C SER A 194 -35.18 -80.54 -5.21
N ASP A 195 -35.84 -80.06 -4.16
CA ASP A 195 -37.29 -79.89 -4.09
C ASP A 195 -37.66 -78.40 -4.21
N LYS A 196 -38.90 -78.11 -4.57
CA LYS A 196 -39.44 -76.74 -4.55
C LYS A 196 -40.80 -76.70 -3.88
N ALA A 197 -41.18 -75.53 -3.37
CA ALA A 197 -42.55 -75.29 -2.93
C ALA A 197 -43.52 -75.51 -4.10
N GLY A 198 -44.49 -76.40 -3.90
CA GLY A 198 -45.52 -76.78 -4.87
C GLY A 198 -46.90 -76.25 -4.48
N ALA A 199 -47.89 -76.49 -5.35
CA ALA A 199 -49.28 -76.18 -5.03
C ALA A 199 -49.88 -77.26 -4.11
N ALA A 200 -50.53 -76.84 -3.03
CA ALA A 200 -51.23 -77.73 -2.12
C ALA A 200 -52.42 -78.46 -2.78
N VAL A 201 -52.65 -79.72 -2.41
CA VAL A 201 -53.78 -80.56 -2.83
C VAL A 201 -54.83 -80.75 -1.72
N ASP A 202 -54.50 -80.51 -0.44
CA ASP A 202 -55.42 -80.60 0.70
C ASP A 202 -55.27 -79.42 1.70
N GLY A 203 -54.65 -78.31 1.26
CA GLY A 203 -54.57 -77.03 1.98
C GLY A 203 -53.40 -76.88 2.97
N GLY A 204 -52.42 -77.78 2.95
CA GLY A 204 -51.18 -77.72 3.72
C GLY A 204 -50.01 -77.07 2.96
N THR A 205 -48.80 -77.16 3.53
CA THR A 205 -47.58 -76.70 2.83
C THR A 205 -47.01 -77.84 2.00
N ASN A 206 -46.93 -77.64 0.68
CA ASN A 206 -46.58 -78.66 -0.30
C ASN A 206 -45.16 -78.45 -0.86
N TYR A 207 -44.40 -79.55 -0.98
CA TYR A 207 -43.09 -79.59 -1.60
C TYR A 207 -43.06 -80.69 -2.66
N GLU A 208 -42.56 -80.36 -3.87
CA GLU A 208 -42.50 -81.25 -5.03
C GLU A 208 -41.08 -81.39 -5.58
N ALA A 209 -40.74 -82.59 -6.09
CA ALA A 209 -39.41 -82.88 -6.64
C ALA A 209 -39.17 -82.24 -8.03
N ILE A 210 -37.94 -81.79 -8.30
CA ILE A 210 -37.52 -81.15 -9.57
C ILE A 210 -36.64 -82.12 -10.40
N GLY A 211 -37.08 -82.51 -11.60
CA GLY A 211 -36.40 -83.56 -12.39
C GLY A 211 -35.09 -83.18 -13.11
N THR A 212 -34.28 -84.22 -13.37
CA THR A 212 -33.17 -84.43 -14.34
C THR A 212 -31.69 -84.51 -13.87
N GLY A 213 -31.41 -84.61 -12.57
CA GLY A 213 -30.04 -84.91 -12.09
C GLY A 213 -29.83 -86.39 -11.77
N THR A 214 -29.03 -87.11 -12.57
CA THR A 214 -28.54 -88.47 -12.24
C THR A 214 -27.50 -88.39 -11.11
N GLY A 215 -27.91 -88.74 -9.89
CA GLY A 215 -27.04 -88.88 -8.71
C GLY A 215 -27.30 -90.23 -8.05
N SER A 216 -26.22 -90.95 -7.77
CA SER A 216 -26.18 -92.36 -7.40
C SER A 216 -26.59 -92.60 -5.95
N GLY A 217 -27.73 -93.27 -5.70
CA GLY A 217 -28.08 -93.85 -4.39
C GLY A 217 -28.32 -92.84 -3.26
N ILE A 218 -28.91 -93.30 -2.16
CA ILE A 218 -29.26 -92.52 -0.96
C ILE A 218 -27.99 -92.20 -0.11
N ALA A 219 -26.87 -91.90 -0.79
CA ALA A 219 -25.52 -92.09 -0.28
C ALA A 219 -24.83 -90.85 0.28
N ASP A 220 -25.26 -89.64 -0.08
CA ASP A 220 -24.56 -88.40 0.26
C ASP A 220 -25.40 -87.56 1.25
N ASP A 221 -25.25 -87.89 2.54
CA ASP A 221 -25.85 -87.22 3.70
C ASP A 221 -25.12 -85.88 4.01
N PRO A 222 -25.84 -84.73 4.08
CA PRO A 222 -26.11 -84.12 5.39
C PRO A 222 -27.56 -83.56 5.52
N LEU A 223 -28.44 -84.34 6.18
CA LEU A 223 -29.64 -83.98 6.99
C LEU A 223 -30.30 -82.61 6.64
N TYR A 224 -31.43 -82.43 5.93
CA TYR A 224 -32.62 -83.23 5.65
C TYR A 224 -33.49 -82.53 4.57
N LYS A 225 -34.11 -83.25 3.62
CA LYS A 225 -35.10 -82.72 2.65
C LYS A 225 -36.48 -82.53 3.31
N ALA A 226 -37.40 -81.79 2.66
CA ALA A 226 -38.50 -81.00 3.28
C ALA A 226 -38.93 -81.40 4.71
N SER A 227 -38.88 -80.46 5.65
CA SER A 227 -39.25 -80.67 7.05
C SER A 227 -40.42 -79.79 7.48
N ALA A 228 -41.20 -80.29 8.44
CA ALA A 228 -42.31 -79.59 9.05
C ALA A 228 -42.26 -79.73 10.56
N GLN A 229 -42.41 -78.61 11.26
CA GLN A 229 -42.53 -78.53 12.70
C GLN A 229 -44.00 -78.49 13.11
N PHE A 230 -44.39 -79.41 13.96
CA PHE A 230 -45.67 -79.44 14.64
C PHE A 230 -45.44 -79.14 16.12
N SER A 231 -46.08 -78.10 16.64
CA SER A 231 -45.93 -77.71 18.03
C SER A 231 -46.94 -78.47 18.90
N THR A 232 -46.45 -79.33 19.78
CA THR A 232 -47.24 -80.15 20.71
C THR A 232 -48.37 -80.97 20.06
N PRO A 233 -48.11 -81.75 19.00
CA PRO A 233 -49.21 -82.39 18.26
C PRO A 233 -49.78 -83.60 19.02
N GLY A 234 -51.10 -83.69 19.07
CA GLY A 234 -51.81 -84.95 19.35
C GLY A 234 -52.21 -85.71 18.10
N LEU A 235 -52.42 -85.01 17.00
CA LEU A 235 -52.74 -85.57 15.69
C LEU A 235 -51.87 -84.86 14.65
N VAL A 236 -51.15 -85.62 13.84
CA VAL A 236 -50.39 -85.11 12.70
C VAL A 236 -51.01 -85.68 11.44
N LYS A 237 -51.16 -84.86 10.41
CA LYS A 237 -51.65 -85.27 9.10
C LYS A 237 -50.68 -84.87 8.01
N PHE A 238 -50.51 -85.75 7.04
CA PHE A 238 -49.72 -85.46 5.85
C PHE A 238 -50.26 -86.21 4.65
N VAL A 239 -50.01 -85.64 3.48
CA VAL A 239 -50.44 -86.16 2.20
C VAL A 239 -49.22 -86.49 1.38
N VAL A 240 -49.27 -87.65 0.73
CA VAL A 240 -48.22 -88.14 -0.16
C VAL A 240 -48.87 -88.46 -1.50
N GLY A 241 -48.25 -88.05 -2.59
CA GLY A 241 -48.88 -88.21 -3.89
C GLY A 241 -47.98 -87.91 -5.07
N VAL A 242 -48.58 -88.06 -6.24
CA VAL A 242 -47.92 -87.81 -7.52
C VAL A 242 -48.82 -87.02 -8.45
N ARG A 243 -48.20 -86.20 -9.29
CA ARG A 243 -48.82 -85.50 -10.43
C ARG A 243 -48.25 -86.06 -11.72
N GLN A 244 -49.07 -86.74 -12.53
CA GLN A 244 -48.64 -87.32 -13.79
C GLN A 244 -48.54 -86.25 -14.89
N GLY A 245 -47.46 -86.24 -15.67
CA GLY A 245 -47.31 -85.40 -16.86
C GLY A 245 -48.11 -85.91 -18.07
N ALA A 246 -47.97 -85.25 -19.23
CA ALA A 246 -48.77 -85.49 -20.44
C ALA A 246 -48.59 -86.86 -21.14
N THR A 247 -47.73 -87.76 -20.62
CA THR A 247 -47.49 -89.11 -21.17
C THR A 247 -47.81 -90.18 -20.11
N SER A 248 -48.59 -91.20 -20.50
CA SER A 248 -49.01 -92.30 -19.62
C SER A 248 -47.89 -93.31 -19.35
N CYS A 249 -47.82 -93.84 -18.12
CA CYS A 249 -47.02 -95.02 -17.77
C CYS A 249 -47.32 -96.20 -18.73
N ASN A 250 -46.33 -96.74 -19.46
CA ASN A 250 -46.52 -97.85 -20.41
C ASN A 250 -46.71 -99.20 -19.67
N ALA A 251 -47.72 -99.97 -20.06
CA ALA A 251 -48.21 -101.17 -19.38
C ALA A 251 -47.41 -102.47 -19.63
N ASN A 252 -46.24 -102.41 -20.29
CA ASN A 252 -45.61 -103.63 -20.84
C ASN A 252 -44.14 -103.80 -20.39
N ASN A 253 -43.93 -104.71 -19.41
CA ASN A 253 -42.68 -105.39 -18.99
C ASN A 253 -41.64 -104.55 -18.21
N ASN A 254 -41.00 -105.01 -17.12
CA ASN A 254 -40.79 -106.35 -16.55
C ASN A 254 -40.45 -106.23 -15.04
N ALA A 255 -40.76 -107.28 -14.27
CA ALA A 255 -40.89 -107.38 -12.81
C ALA A 255 -39.61 -107.21 -11.96
N THR A 256 -38.68 -106.33 -12.32
CA THR A 256 -37.49 -106.04 -11.50
C THR A 256 -37.13 -104.54 -11.40
N ASN A 257 -37.96 -103.62 -11.92
CA ASN A 257 -37.91 -102.17 -11.64
C ASN A 257 -39.24 -101.48 -12.08
N GLY A 258 -40.31 -101.65 -11.29
CA GLY A 258 -41.70 -101.29 -11.63
C GLY A 258 -42.09 -99.81 -11.54
N SER A 259 -41.82 -99.05 -12.59
CA SER A 259 -41.89 -97.57 -12.65
C SER A 259 -43.28 -96.87 -12.62
N CYS A 260 -44.22 -97.28 -11.75
CA CYS A 260 -45.29 -96.38 -11.24
C CYS A 260 -45.65 -96.64 -9.75
N GLU A 261 -44.85 -97.46 -9.04
CA GLU A 261 -44.94 -97.67 -7.59
C GLU A 261 -43.89 -96.80 -6.89
N ARG A 262 -44.28 -96.03 -5.87
CA ARG A 262 -43.35 -95.14 -5.15
C ARG A 262 -43.35 -95.44 -3.66
N LEU A 263 -42.15 -95.57 -3.09
CA LEU A 263 -41.90 -95.62 -1.65
C LEU A 263 -41.56 -94.20 -1.22
N SER A 264 -42.13 -93.70 -0.11
CA SER A 264 -41.65 -92.45 0.51
C SER A 264 -41.14 -92.75 1.91
N ALA A 265 -39.99 -92.20 2.32
CA ALA A 265 -39.45 -92.41 3.67
C ALA A 265 -39.60 -91.17 4.56
N TYR A 266 -39.85 -91.38 5.87
CA TYR A 266 -40.04 -90.32 6.85
C TYR A 266 -39.23 -90.53 8.12
N SER A 267 -38.45 -89.51 8.51
CA SER A 267 -37.77 -89.42 9.82
C SER A 267 -38.53 -88.47 10.73
N PHE A 268 -38.59 -88.80 12.01
CA PHE A 268 -39.39 -88.08 12.99
C PHE A 268 -38.56 -87.77 14.22
N GLN A 269 -38.33 -86.50 14.51
CA GLN A 269 -37.51 -86.08 15.66
C GLN A 269 -38.30 -85.14 16.55
N ILE A 270 -38.13 -85.23 17.87
CA ILE A 270 -38.60 -84.19 18.79
C ILE A 270 -37.40 -83.28 19.05
N ALA A 271 -37.43 -82.02 18.61
CA ALA A 271 -36.28 -81.12 18.78
C ALA A 271 -36.37 -80.26 20.05
N ASP A 272 -35.18 -79.89 20.54
CA ASP A 272 -34.92 -79.02 21.69
C ASP A 272 -35.57 -77.64 21.51
N SER A 273 -36.80 -77.45 22.02
CA SER A 273 -37.39 -76.11 22.19
C SER A 273 -37.33 -75.63 23.65
N VAL A 274 -36.19 -75.83 24.31
CA VAL A 274 -35.82 -75.07 25.51
C VAL A 274 -34.39 -74.58 25.32
N PHE A 275 -34.20 -73.48 24.57
CA PHE A 275 -32.94 -72.73 24.52
C PHE A 275 -33.18 -71.28 24.93
N LEU A 276 -32.43 -70.83 25.93
CA LEU A 276 -32.25 -69.44 26.31
C LEU A 276 -31.07 -68.91 25.47
N SER A 277 -31.30 -67.92 24.60
CA SER A 277 -30.26 -67.25 23.79
C SER A 277 -30.46 -65.73 23.78
N PRO A 278 -29.52 -64.93 24.31
CA PRO A 278 -29.52 -63.49 24.14
C PRO A 278 -29.16 -63.12 22.69
N ASN A 279 -29.63 -61.97 22.21
CA ASN A 279 -29.24 -61.38 20.92
C ASN A 279 -28.91 -59.91 21.14
N VAL A 280 -27.64 -59.58 21.29
CA VAL A 280 -27.17 -58.24 21.69
C VAL A 280 -26.60 -57.50 20.49
N ASP A 281 -27.08 -56.28 20.25
CA ASP A 281 -26.56 -55.37 19.23
C ASP A 281 -26.32 -53.98 19.84
N GLY A 282 -25.39 -53.20 19.29
CA GLY A 282 -25.15 -51.85 19.78
C GLY A 282 -24.60 -50.88 18.74
N TYR A 283 -24.78 -49.59 19.03
CA TYR A 283 -24.32 -48.49 18.17
C TYR A 283 -23.78 -47.31 18.98
N LYS A 284 -23.01 -46.45 18.32
CA LYS A 284 -22.34 -45.29 18.91
C LYS A 284 -22.38 -44.07 17.99
N SER A 285 -22.85 -42.94 18.52
CA SER A 285 -22.80 -41.64 17.85
C SER A 285 -21.96 -40.64 18.65
N VAL A 286 -21.64 -39.50 18.05
CA VAL A 286 -20.83 -38.43 18.67
C VAL A 286 -21.37 -37.06 18.29
N LYS A 287 -21.41 -36.13 19.24
CA LYS A 287 -21.82 -34.73 19.04
C LYS A 287 -20.71 -33.78 19.46
N LEU A 288 -20.46 -32.74 18.66
CA LEU A 288 -19.57 -31.62 18.99
C LEU A 288 -20.32 -30.57 19.82
N THR A 289 -19.73 -30.19 20.95
CA THR A 289 -20.00 -28.91 21.61
C THR A 289 -18.77 -28.05 21.41
N ASP A 290 -18.88 -27.15 20.44
CA ASP A 290 -17.80 -26.29 19.94
C ASP A 290 -17.59 -25.11 20.90
N ALA A 291 -16.39 -25.04 21.49
CA ALA A 291 -16.03 -24.03 22.47
C ALA A 291 -15.52 -22.73 21.82
N ASP A 292 -14.92 -22.81 20.63
CA ASP A 292 -14.30 -21.67 19.95
C ASP A 292 -15.10 -21.16 18.73
N GLY A 293 -16.16 -21.86 18.35
CA GLY A 293 -17.12 -21.47 17.30
C GLY A 293 -16.59 -21.67 15.88
N ASN A 294 -15.51 -22.42 15.69
CA ASN A 294 -14.88 -22.65 14.39
C ASN A 294 -15.56 -23.77 13.56
N ASN A 295 -16.58 -24.44 14.11
CA ASN A 295 -17.33 -25.57 13.54
C ASN A 295 -16.48 -26.80 13.18
N VAL A 296 -15.27 -26.92 13.72
CA VAL A 296 -14.42 -28.09 13.59
C VAL A 296 -14.01 -28.61 14.97
N VAL A 297 -13.59 -29.86 15.06
CA VAL A 297 -13.16 -30.41 16.35
C VAL A 297 -11.71 -30.01 16.59
N SER A 298 -11.45 -29.31 17.69
CA SER A 298 -10.15 -28.78 18.07
C SER A 298 -9.91 -28.94 19.58
N ALA A 299 -8.69 -28.65 20.03
CA ALA A 299 -8.35 -28.80 21.44
C ALA A 299 -9.16 -27.81 22.31
N GLY A 300 -9.76 -28.31 23.38
CA GLY A 300 -10.67 -27.56 24.26
C GLY A 300 -12.16 -27.85 24.02
N ASP A 301 -12.52 -28.37 22.84
CA ASP A 301 -13.90 -28.76 22.55
C ASP A 301 -14.37 -29.95 23.39
N THR A 302 -15.70 -30.09 23.49
CA THR A 302 -16.30 -31.25 24.15
C THR A 302 -16.99 -32.14 23.13
N LEU A 303 -16.56 -33.40 23.04
CA LEU A 303 -17.25 -34.45 22.29
C LEU A 303 -18.15 -35.24 23.24
N THR A 304 -19.43 -35.37 22.91
CA THR A 304 -20.35 -36.23 23.67
C THR A 304 -20.61 -37.49 22.85
N TYR A 305 -20.09 -38.62 23.29
CA TYR A 305 -20.39 -39.92 22.70
C TYR A 305 -21.69 -40.47 23.30
N THR A 306 -22.57 -41.05 22.49
CA THR A 306 -23.77 -41.76 22.94
C THR A 306 -23.69 -43.20 22.46
N VAL A 307 -23.70 -44.15 23.40
CA VAL A 307 -23.58 -45.59 23.15
C VAL A 307 -24.87 -46.25 23.60
N THR A 308 -25.44 -47.13 22.78
CA THR A 308 -26.62 -47.92 23.15
C THR A 308 -26.41 -49.38 22.80
N TYR A 309 -26.76 -50.28 23.71
CA TYR A 309 -26.86 -51.72 23.47
C TYR A 309 -28.26 -52.24 23.79
N ILE A 310 -28.74 -53.19 23.00
CA ILE A 310 -30.10 -53.73 23.06
C ILE A 310 -30.01 -55.25 23.02
N ASN A 311 -30.83 -55.95 23.82
CA ASN A 311 -30.98 -57.40 23.75
C ASN A 311 -32.36 -57.78 23.19
N THR A 312 -32.41 -58.26 21.96
CA THR A 312 -33.64 -58.71 21.28
C THR A 312 -33.88 -60.23 21.40
N GLY A 313 -32.98 -60.94 22.10
CA GLY A 313 -33.08 -62.38 22.34
C GLY A 313 -33.99 -62.71 23.52
N ASN A 314 -34.18 -64.00 23.79
CA ASN A 314 -35.13 -64.50 24.80
C ASN A 314 -34.48 -64.81 26.17
N ALA A 315 -33.20 -64.50 26.36
CA ALA A 315 -32.48 -64.67 27.63
C ALA A 315 -31.83 -63.36 28.10
N ALA A 316 -31.92 -63.08 29.41
CA ALA A 316 -31.25 -61.92 29.99
C ALA A 316 -29.73 -62.18 30.10
N VAL A 317 -28.93 -61.14 29.90
CA VAL A 317 -27.47 -61.20 30.07
C VAL A 317 -27.12 -60.61 31.43
N SER A 318 -26.76 -61.48 32.39
CA SER A 318 -26.23 -61.13 33.70
C SER A 318 -24.76 -60.71 33.63
N ASN A 319 -24.28 -59.93 34.61
CA ASN A 319 -22.93 -59.35 34.62
C ASN A 319 -22.59 -58.59 33.32
N PHE A 320 -23.59 -57.96 32.71
CA PHE A 320 -23.43 -57.22 31.48
C PHE A 320 -22.57 -55.98 31.72
N GLN A 321 -21.51 -55.85 30.94
CA GLN A 321 -20.60 -54.70 30.99
C GLN A 321 -20.43 -54.13 29.60
N ILE A 322 -20.39 -52.79 29.53
CA ILE A 322 -19.97 -52.06 28.34
C ILE A 322 -18.59 -51.50 28.62
N THR A 323 -17.62 -51.84 27.79
CA THR A 323 -16.23 -51.37 27.89
C THR A 323 -15.98 -50.37 26.78
N ASP A 324 -15.41 -49.22 27.13
CA ASP A 324 -15.08 -48.11 26.23
C ASP A 324 -13.70 -47.55 26.58
N ALA A 325 -12.69 -47.88 25.78
CA ALA A 325 -11.35 -47.32 25.89
C ALA A 325 -11.26 -46.06 25.02
N LEU A 326 -11.06 -44.90 25.65
CA LEU A 326 -10.95 -43.64 24.94
C LEU A 326 -9.60 -43.55 24.21
N PRO A 327 -9.58 -43.11 22.94
CA PRO A 327 -8.33 -42.88 22.22
C PRO A 327 -7.49 -41.77 22.88
N THR A 328 -6.18 -41.84 22.67
CA THR A 328 -5.25 -40.79 23.10
C THR A 328 -5.64 -39.44 22.50
N GLY A 329 -5.72 -38.40 23.32
CA GLY A 329 -6.21 -37.07 22.92
C GLY A 329 -7.62 -36.76 23.41
N LEU A 330 -8.31 -37.69 24.08
CA LEU A 330 -9.57 -37.44 24.79
C LEU A 330 -9.40 -37.64 26.29
N THR A 331 -10.05 -36.80 27.09
CA THR A 331 -10.10 -36.94 28.55
C THR A 331 -11.54 -36.93 29.04
N ALA A 332 -11.88 -37.86 29.91
CA ALA A 332 -13.17 -37.91 30.59
C ALA A 332 -12.99 -37.55 32.07
N THR A 333 -13.91 -36.73 32.59
CA THR A 333 -14.02 -36.51 34.04
C THR A 333 -14.60 -37.77 34.69
N ALA A 334 -13.97 -38.24 35.77
CA ALA A 334 -14.37 -39.47 36.45
C ALA A 334 -15.87 -39.45 36.83
N GLY A 335 -16.62 -40.45 36.36
CA GLY A 335 -18.05 -40.60 36.67
C GLY A 335 -18.98 -39.59 35.97
N ALA A 336 -18.48 -38.80 35.01
CA ALA A 336 -19.26 -37.82 34.27
C ALA A 336 -20.23 -38.42 33.23
N GLN A 337 -20.09 -39.70 32.92
CA GLN A 337 -21.04 -40.38 32.06
C GLN A 337 -22.42 -40.48 32.72
N THR A 338 -23.46 -40.39 31.91
CA THR A 338 -24.82 -40.71 32.33
C THR A 338 -25.22 -42.06 31.74
N VAL A 339 -25.90 -42.88 32.54
CA VAL A 339 -26.32 -44.23 32.16
C VAL A 339 -27.82 -44.34 32.41
N THR A 340 -28.55 -44.81 31.42
CA THR A 340 -29.98 -45.12 31.49
C THR A 340 -30.18 -46.61 31.29
N GLY A 341 -31.01 -47.25 32.12
CA GLY A 341 -31.25 -48.70 32.09
C GLY A 341 -30.27 -49.54 32.92
N ALA A 342 -29.24 -48.93 33.52
CA ALA A 342 -28.27 -49.57 34.42
C ALA A 342 -27.63 -48.56 35.38
N THR A 343 -26.81 -49.04 36.32
CA THR A 343 -26.02 -48.22 37.25
C THR A 343 -24.65 -47.89 36.67
N LYS A 344 -24.24 -46.62 36.71
CA LYS A 344 -22.94 -46.17 36.18
C LYS A 344 -21.74 -46.60 37.04
N ASN A 345 -20.59 -46.82 36.40
CA ASN A 345 -19.31 -46.93 37.09
C ASN A 345 -18.75 -45.53 37.44
N GLY A 346 -18.83 -45.13 38.71
CA GLY A 346 -18.31 -43.82 39.15
C GLY A 346 -16.80 -43.61 38.92
N ALA A 347 -16.03 -44.68 38.68
CA ALA A 347 -14.59 -44.62 38.45
C ALA A 347 -14.18 -44.56 36.97
N TYR A 348 -15.12 -44.55 36.02
CA TYR A 348 -14.82 -44.55 34.59
C TYR A 348 -14.01 -43.30 34.19
N THR A 349 -12.85 -43.51 33.56
CA THR A 349 -12.01 -42.46 32.96
C THR A 349 -11.64 -42.80 31.51
N GLY A 350 -12.09 -43.94 30.99
CA GLY A 350 -11.78 -44.42 29.64
C GLY A 350 -10.33 -44.84 29.41
N THR A 351 -9.51 -44.89 30.46
CA THR A 351 -8.07 -45.17 30.39
C THR A 351 -7.65 -46.19 31.45
N GLY A 352 -6.56 -46.93 31.20
CA GLY A 352 -6.03 -47.94 32.12
C GLY A 352 -7.06 -49.03 32.44
N ALA A 353 -7.24 -49.34 33.74
CA ALA A 353 -8.22 -50.32 34.21
C ALA A 353 -9.66 -49.79 34.27
N ASN A 354 -9.89 -48.50 34.04
CA ASN A 354 -11.16 -47.80 34.26
C ASN A 354 -11.95 -47.57 32.95
N THR A 355 -12.06 -48.60 32.12
CA THR A 355 -12.75 -48.57 30.82
C THR A 355 -14.18 -49.11 30.87
N GLY A 356 -14.60 -49.73 31.97
CA GLY A 356 -15.98 -50.19 32.15
C GLY A 356 -16.94 -49.04 32.45
N LEU A 357 -18.01 -48.91 31.68
CA LEU A 357 -19.01 -47.83 31.81
C LEU A 357 -20.06 -48.10 32.90
N LEU A 358 -20.33 -49.37 33.20
CA LEU A 358 -21.36 -49.80 34.15
C LEU A 358 -20.73 -50.32 35.45
N ALA A 359 -21.45 -50.19 36.57
CA ALA A 359 -21.09 -50.84 37.83
C ALA A 359 -21.05 -52.37 37.67
N THR A 360 -20.44 -53.11 38.60
CA THR A 360 -20.43 -54.58 38.52
C THR A 360 -21.84 -55.17 38.70
N GLY A 361 -22.08 -56.35 38.13
CA GLY A 361 -23.32 -57.11 38.33
C GLY A 361 -24.56 -56.59 37.59
N GLN A 362 -24.44 -55.67 36.62
CA GLN A 362 -25.60 -55.20 35.85
C GLN A 362 -26.17 -56.33 34.97
N THR A 363 -27.43 -56.20 34.59
CA THR A 363 -28.12 -57.17 33.74
C THR A 363 -28.77 -56.44 32.57
N LEU A 364 -28.51 -56.89 31.33
CA LEU A 364 -29.27 -56.48 30.15
C LEU A 364 -30.45 -57.44 29.98
N ALA A 365 -31.64 -56.97 30.37
CA ALA A 365 -32.87 -57.77 30.34
C ALA A 365 -33.27 -58.18 28.91
N VAL A 366 -34.12 -59.20 28.81
CA VAL A 366 -34.82 -59.56 27.57
C VAL A 366 -35.62 -58.36 27.07
N ASN A 367 -35.46 -57.99 25.79
CA ASN A 367 -36.02 -56.78 25.19
C ASN A 367 -35.61 -55.47 25.89
N GLY A 368 -34.56 -55.51 26.71
CA GLY A 368 -34.02 -54.34 27.41
C GLY A 368 -32.99 -53.57 26.58
N SER A 369 -32.79 -52.30 26.93
CA SER A 369 -31.71 -51.46 26.38
C SER A 369 -30.96 -50.72 27.48
N ILE A 370 -29.66 -50.50 27.26
CA ILE A 370 -28.83 -49.65 28.11
C ILE A 370 -28.20 -48.58 27.22
N THR A 371 -28.37 -47.32 27.60
CA THR A 371 -27.81 -46.15 26.90
C THR A 371 -26.86 -45.40 27.81
N VAL A 372 -25.67 -45.08 27.31
CA VAL A 372 -24.62 -44.35 28.02
C VAL A 372 -24.23 -43.11 27.22
N THR A 373 -24.21 -41.94 27.85
CA THR A 373 -23.61 -40.73 27.25
C THR A 373 -22.32 -40.36 27.98
N ILE A 374 -21.29 -40.05 27.21
CA ILE A 374 -19.92 -39.86 27.70
C ILE A 374 -19.42 -38.51 27.19
N PRO A 375 -19.47 -37.45 28.02
CA PRO A 375 -18.83 -36.19 27.68
C PRO A 375 -17.31 -36.31 27.88
N VAL A 376 -16.54 -35.99 26.85
CA VAL A 376 -15.07 -35.98 26.87
C VAL A 376 -14.55 -34.67 26.31
N THR A 377 -13.47 -34.16 26.90
CA THR A 377 -12.76 -32.98 26.40
C THR A 377 -11.66 -33.39 25.43
N VAL A 378 -11.53 -32.66 24.33
CA VAL A 378 -10.47 -32.85 23.34
C VAL A 378 -9.19 -32.19 23.84
N GLY A 379 -8.15 -32.98 24.04
CA GLY A 379 -6.81 -32.51 24.37
C GLY A 379 -6.01 -32.09 23.14
N THR A 380 -4.77 -31.66 23.34
CA THR A 380 -3.85 -31.35 22.25
C THR A 380 -3.45 -32.62 21.49
N VAL A 381 -3.45 -32.56 20.16
CA VAL A 381 -3.00 -33.65 19.27
C VAL A 381 -1.64 -33.33 18.65
N ALA A 382 -0.89 -34.36 18.24
CA ALA A 382 0.48 -34.19 17.73
C ALA A 382 0.54 -33.67 16.28
N ALA A 383 -0.52 -33.84 15.49
CA ALA A 383 -0.57 -33.44 14.08
C ALA A 383 -1.97 -32.92 13.68
N ASP A 384 -2.02 -32.04 12.68
CA ASP A 384 -3.29 -31.64 12.07
C ASP A 384 -3.95 -32.84 11.35
N ASN A 385 -5.28 -32.85 11.27
CA ASN A 385 -6.09 -33.97 10.76
C ASN A 385 -5.90 -35.29 11.53
N THR A 386 -5.63 -35.23 12.84
CA THR A 386 -5.57 -36.44 13.66
C THR A 386 -6.96 -37.07 13.77
N VAL A 387 -7.12 -38.30 13.29
CA VAL A 387 -8.39 -39.04 13.40
C VAL A 387 -8.45 -39.78 14.73
N LEU A 388 -9.41 -39.42 15.58
CA LEU A 388 -9.74 -40.13 16.80
C LEU A 388 -10.79 -41.18 16.50
N SER A 389 -10.49 -42.43 16.82
CA SER A 389 -11.33 -43.60 16.56
C SER A 389 -11.77 -44.21 17.88
N ASN A 390 -13.07 -44.33 18.11
CA ASN A 390 -13.61 -44.80 19.38
C ASN A 390 -14.66 -45.89 19.18
N GLN A 391 -14.49 -47.04 19.85
CA GLN A 391 -15.36 -48.21 19.76
C GLN A 391 -15.67 -48.75 21.16
N THR A 392 -16.92 -49.10 21.41
CA THR A 392 -17.28 -49.87 22.62
C THR A 392 -17.43 -51.34 22.30
N THR A 393 -17.20 -52.17 23.31
CA THR A 393 -17.45 -53.62 23.26
C THR A 393 -18.22 -54.08 24.49
N THR A 394 -18.92 -55.20 24.40
CA THR A 394 -19.66 -55.76 25.53
C THR A 394 -19.09 -57.08 26.04
N SER A 395 -19.44 -57.42 27.28
CA SER A 395 -19.28 -58.75 27.87
C SER A 395 -20.43 -59.04 28.83
N GLY A 396 -20.62 -60.31 29.17
CA GLY A 396 -21.64 -60.75 30.12
C GLY A 396 -21.83 -62.26 30.07
N ASN A 397 -22.77 -62.77 30.84
CA ASN A 397 -23.12 -64.19 30.87
C ASN A 397 -24.64 -64.37 30.88
N TYR A 398 -25.16 -65.40 30.22
CA TYR A 398 -26.55 -65.79 30.31
C TYR A 398 -26.67 -67.22 30.83
N THR A 399 -27.78 -67.53 31.50
CA THR A 399 -28.07 -68.88 31.98
C THR A 399 -28.73 -69.65 30.85
N ASN A 400 -28.18 -70.81 30.49
CA ASN A 400 -28.80 -71.71 29.51
C ASN A 400 -30.02 -72.43 30.13
N ALA A 401 -30.78 -73.12 29.30
CA ALA A 401 -31.98 -73.85 29.72
C ALA A 401 -31.74 -74.97 30.74
N LEU A 402 -30.49 -75.40 30.94
CA LEU A 402 -30.06 -76.43 31.89
C LEU A 402 -29.51 -75.83 33.21
N GLY A 403 -29.57 -74.50 33.38
CA GLY A 403 -29.07 -73.80 34.57
C GLY A 403 -27.58 -73.48 34.56
N GLY A 404 -26.85 -73.77 33.46
CA GLY A 404 -25.43 -73.47 33.30
C GLY A 404 -25.17 -72.04 32.81
N SER A 405 -24.17 -71.35 33.37
CA SER A 405 -23.74 -70.03 32.92
C SER A 405 -22.90 -70.12 31.64
N VAL A 406 -23.24 -69.33 30.62
CA VAL A 406 -22.55 -69.25 29.32
C VAL A 406 -22.12 -67.81 29.05
N THR A 407 -20.90 -67.61 28.57
CA THR A 407 -20.36 -66.27 28.25
C THR A 407 -20.94 -65.73 26.95
N LEU A 408 -21.40 -64.47 26.99
CA LEU A 408 -21.85 -63.73 25.82
C LEU A 408 -20.64 -63.44 24.91
N PRO A 409 -20.70 -63.75 23.60
CA PRO A 409 -19.72 -63.27 22.62
C PRO A 409 -19.61 -61.74 22.67
N SER A 410 -18.39 -61.21 22.62
CA SER A 410 -18.23 -59.75 22.68
C SER A 410 -18.81 -59.09 21.43
N VAL A 411 -19.74 -58.15 21.64
CA VAL A 411 -20.37 -57.37 20.56
C VAL A 411 -19.76 -55.99 20.54
N SER A 412 -19.29 -55.55 19.37
CA SER A 412 -18.80 -54.19 19.13
C SER A 412 -19.95 -53.28 18.72
N SER A 413 -19.88 -52.01 19.10
CA SER A 413 -20.82 -51.00 18.57
C SER A 413 -20.59 -50.79 17.07
N ASP A 414 -21.64 -50.44 16.34
CA ASP A 414 -21.50 -49.82 15.01
C ASP A 414 -21.57 -48.30 15.10
N ASN A 415 -21.02 -47.58 14.13
CA ASN A 415 -21.19 -46.14 14.05
C ASN A 415 -22.59 -45.81 13.53
N VAL A 416 -23.09 -44.62 13.87
CA VAL A 416 -24.37 -44.14 13.34
C VAL A 416 -24.09 -43.12 12.24
N ASP A 417 -24.54 -43.42 11.03
CA ASP A 417 -24.42 -42.51 9.89
C ASP A 417 -25.50 -41.42 9.91
N ASN A 418 -25.36 -40.44 9.02
CA ASN A 418 -26.34 -39.36 8.89
C ASN A 418 -27.61 -39.77 8.09
N THR A 419 -27.76 -41.05 7.71
CA THR A 419 -28.86 -41.56 6.86
C THR A 419 -29.87 -42.47 7.59
N ASN A 420 -29.81 -42.54 8.93
CA ASN A 420 -30.71 -43.34 9.79
C ASN A 420 -30.62 -44.87 9.56
N VAL A 421 -29.51 -45.40 9.06
CA VAL A 421 -29.37 -46.85 8.87
C VAL A 421 -28.97 -47.49 10.21
N PHE A 422 -29.89 -48.27 10.79
CA PHE A 422 -29.66 -49.09 11.99
C PHE A 422 -29.39 -50.55 11.60
N PRO A 423 -28.73 -51.36 12.46
CA PRO A 423 -28.59 -52.80 12.27
C PRO A 423 -29.96 -53.48 12.06
N SER A 424 -29.99 -54.55 11.26
CA SER A 424 -31.23 -55.23 10.83
C SER A 424 -32.08 -55.81 11.97
N SER A 425 -31.54 -55.92 13.18
CA SER A 425 -32.23 -56.36 14.40
C SER A 425 -33.03 -55.25 15.10
N VAL A 426 -32.88 -54.00 14.68
CA VAL A 426 -33.64 -52.86 15.18
C VAL A 426 -34.86 -52.64 14.30
N THR A 427 -36.02 -53.20 14.69
CA THR A 427 -37.32 -52.86 14.07
C THR A 427 -38.03 -51.79 14.91
N ALA A 428 -38.98 -51.06 14.31
CA ALA A 428 -39.78 -50.03 14.98
C ALA A 428 -40.53 -50.51 16.25
N ALA A 429 -40.60 -51.83 16.50
CA ALA A 429 -41.24 -52.44 17.66
C ALA A 429 -40.44 -52.33 18.99
N THR A 430 -39.15 -51.95 18.98
CA THR A 430 -38.32 -51.82 20.19
C THR A 430 -38.20 -50.38 20.74
N GLY A 431 -38.91 -49.41 20.13
CA GLY A 431 -39.09 -48.05 20.69
C GLY A 431 -38.00 -47.02 20.37
N PHE A 432 -37.09 -47.28 19.43
CA PHE A 432 -36.06 -46.31 19.01
C PHE A 432 -36.41 -45.68 17.65
N THR A 433 -36.51 -44.34 17.60
CA THR A 433 -37.05 -43.63 16.42
C THR A 433 -36.11 -42.61 15.76
N ALA A 434 -34.95 -42.26 16.35
CA ALA A 434 -34.01 -41.32 15.71
C ALA A 434 -32.56 -41.37 16.26
N VAL A 435 -31.61 -41.03 15.39
CA VAL A 435 -30.22 -40.68 15.72
C VAL A 435 -30.21 -39.46 16.64
N PRO A 436 -29.34 -39.37 17.68
CA PRO A 436 -29.22 -38.17 18.50
C PRO A 436 -28.97 -36.92 17.64
N GLY A 437 -29.77 -35.87 17.84
CA GLY A 437 -29.70 -34.64 17.05
C GLY A 437 -28.32 -33.99 17.10
N SER A 438 -27.86 -33.47 15.95
CA SER A 438 -26.53 -32.85 15.78
C SER A 438 -25.33 -33.80 15.92
N SER A 439 -25.51 -35.10 15.65
CA SER A 439 -24.38 -36.03 15.57
C SER A 439 -23.44 -35.66 14.41
N ILE A 440 -22.12 -35.77 14.62
CA ILE A 440 -21.10 -35.60 13.58
C ILE A 440 -21.26 -36.74 12.57
N ALA A 441 -21.43 -36.39 11.29
CA ALA A 441 -21.64 -37.36 10.23
C ALA A 441 -20.54 -38.43 10.19
N GLN A 442 -20.96 -39.69 10.05
CA GLN A 442 -20.09 -40.85 9.92
C GLN A 442 -20.23 -41.42 8.50
N THR A 443 -19.21 -42.15 8.04
CA THR A 443 -19.24 -42.89 6.77
C THR A 443 -19.14 -44.38 7.08
N GLN A 444 -20.10 -45.17 6.59
CA GLN A 444 -20.09 -46.62 6.73
C GLN A 444 -19.29 -47.25 5.57
N ALA A 445 -18.25 -48.01 5.91
CA ALA A 445 -17.39 -48.76 5.00
C ALA A 445 -17.54 -50.28 5.18
N SER A 446 -18.06 -50.74 6.32
CA SER A 446 -18.31 -52.15 6.62
C SER A 446 -19.61 -52.33 7.44
N SER A 447 -19.96 -53.57 7.82
CA SER A 447 -21.15 -53.83 8.65
C SER A 447 -20.99 -53.44 10.12
N ILE A 448 -19.77 -53.16 10.59
CA ILE A 448 -19.47 -52.68 11.96
C ILE A 448 -18.25 -51.76 11.89
N ASP A 449 -18.44 -50.45 12.09
CA ASP A 449 -17.39 -49.44 12.08
C ASP A 449 -17.29 -48.67 13.40
N SER A 450 -16.09 -48.21 13.73
CA SER A 450 -15.85 -47.33 14.89
C SER A 450 -16.33 -45.91 14.63
N THR A 451 -16.80 -45.20 15.66
CA THR A 451 -17.11 -43.77 15.58
C THR A 451 -15.81 -42.95 15.46
N LYS A 452 -15.68 -42.17 14.38
CA LYS A 452 -14.47 -41.40 14.07
C LYS A 452 -14.74 -39.90 14.09
N VAL A 453 -13.75 -39.14 14.56
CA VAL A 453 -13.75 -37.66 14.56
C VAL A 453 -12.37 -37.17 14.13
N THR A 454 -12.31 -36.14 13.28
CA THR A 454 -11.04 -35.54 12.85
C THR A 454 -10.76 -34.29 13.66
N VAL A 455 -9.65 -34.28 14.41
CA VAL A 455 -9.18 -33.12 15.16
C VAL A 455 -8.29 -32.26 14.29
N ARG A 456 -8.60 -30.96 14.25
CA ARG A 456 -7.82 -29.92 13.57
C ARG A 456 -6.96 -29.16 14.58
N LEU A 457 -5.77 -28.78 14.15
CA LEU A 457 -4.92 -27.88 14.92
C LEU A 457 -5.22 -26.43 14.55
N THR A 458 -5.57 -25.62 15.55
CA THR A 458 -5.70 -24.16 15.41
C THR A 458 -4.36 -23.46 15.67
N ARG A 459 -4.22 -22.27 15.11
CA ARG A 459 -3.03 -21.41 15.13
C ARG A 459 -3.41 -19.97 15.47
N ALA A 460 -2.41 -19.20 15.84
CA ALA A 460 -2.54 -17.77 16.09
C ALA A 460 -1.90 -16.94 14.96
N ILE A 461 -2.51 -15.81 14.65
CA ILE A 461 -1.91 -14.72 13.89
C ILE A 461 -1.68 -13.57 14.85
N SER A 462 -0.46 -13.05 14.94
CA SER A 462 -0.12 -11.96 15.84
C SER A 462 0.86 -10.96 15.22
N GLY A 463 0.84 -9.74 15.76
CA GLY A 463 1.73 -8.66 15.34
C GLY A 463 1.62 -7.44 16.25
N GLN A 464 2.34 -6.40 15.86
CA GLN A 464 2.42 -5.12 16.56
C GLN A 464 2.08 -3.95 15.63
N ILE A 465 1.45 -2.94 16.21
CA ILE A 465 1.18 -1.66 15.55
C ILE A 465 2.04 -0.58 16.21
N TYR A 466 2.75 0.20 15.41
CA TYR A 466 3.58 1.29 15.89
C TYR A 466 3.52 2.52 14.99
N GLU A 467 3.83 3.66 15.59
CA GLU A 467 4.11 4.91 14.91
C GLU A 467 5.63 5.04 14.76
N ASP A 468 6.08 5.35 13.55
CA ASP A 468 7.42 5.81 13.23
C ASP A 468 7.38 7.33 13.01
N TYR A 469 7.47 8.10 14.09
CA TYR A 469 7.41 9.56 14.03
C TYR A 469 8.72 10.19 13.54
N ASN A 470 9.81 9.41 13.47
CA ASN A 470 11.09 9.83 12.90
C ASN A 470 11.29 9.29 11.48
N TYR A 471 10.21 8.93 10.80
CA TYR A 471 10.27 8.49 9.41
C TYR A 471 10.74 9.63 8.51
N GLY A 472 11.83 9.40 7.77
CA GLY A 472 12.43 10.39 6.88
C GLY A 472 12.01 10.29 5.41
N GLY A 473 11.23 9.25 5.10
CA GLY A 473 10.91 8.83 3.73
C GLY A 473 11.69 7.59 3.28
N GLY A 474 11.43 7.16 2.05
CA GLY A 474 12.02 5.98 1.46
C GLY A 474 11.25 4.69 1.75
N ALA A 475 11.98 3.64 2.14
CA ALA A 475 11.41 2.35 2.48
C ALA A 475 10.94 2.34 3.95
N GLY A 476 9.75 1.78 4.20
CA GLY A 476 9.28 1.46 5.54
C GLY A 476 10.27 0.65 6.37
N ARG A 477 10.24 0.85 7.70
CA ARG A 477 11.16 0.23 8.66
C ARG A 477 10.40 -0.58 9.70
N ALA A 478 10.93 -1.74 10.07
CA ALA A 478 10.41 -2.56 11.17
C ALA A 478 10.69 -1.93 12.54
N TYR A 479 9.85 -2.21 13.56
CA TYR A 479 9.87 -1.55 14.88
C TYR A 479 11.26 -1.44 15.55
N LEU A 480 12.07 -2.51 15.52
CA LEU A 480 13.39 -2.55 16.16
C LEU A 480 14.55 -2.08 15.26
N ALA A 481 14.28 -1.70 14.01
CA ALA A 481 15.32 -1.36 13.05
C ALA A 481 15.81 0.09 13.15
N ALA A 482 15.10 0.96 13.89
CA ALA A 482 15.50 2.36 14.05
C ALA A 482 14.98 2.99 15.35
N SER A 483 15.59 4.11 15.73
CA SER A 483 15.13 4.95 16.85
C SER A 483 13.93 5.80 16.44
N GLY A 484 13.08 6.17 17.41
CA GLY A 484 11.93 7.04 17.16
C GLY A 484 10.63 6.32 16.82
N MET A 485 10.39 5.16 17.44
CA MET A 485 9.18 4.39 17.24
C MET A 485 8.40 4.21 18.54
N SER A 486 7.08 4.21 18.43
CA SER A 486 6.17 4.10 19.56
C SER A 486 5.06 3.10 19.30
N LEU A 487 4.95 2.09 20.15
CA LEU A 487 3.88 1.09 20.08
C LEU A 487 2.53 1.75 20.36
N ARG A 488 1.50 1.41 19.57
CA ARG A 488 0.20 2.09 19.59
C ARG A 488 -0.89 1.20 20.18
N PRO A 489 -1.40 1.51 21.39
CA PRO A 489 -2.48 0.76 22.00
C PRO A 489 -3.86 1.17 21.46
N SER A 490 -4.85 0.31 21.68
CA SER A 490 -6.25 0.48 21.28
C SER A 490 -6.46 0.78 19.78
N VAL A 491 -5.60 0.22 18.92
CA VAL A 491 -5.80 0.23 17.47
C VAL A 491 -6.67 -0.97 17.09
N ARG A 492 -7.73 -0.72 16.32
CA ARG A 492 -8.57 -1.80 15.77
C ARG A 492 -7.85 -2.52 14.63
N VAL A 493 -7.65 -3.82 14.81
CA VAL A 493 -7.17 -4.75 13.79
C VAL A 493 -8.28 -5.72 13.46
N GLU A 494 -8.49 -5.99 12.18
CA GLU A 494 -9.57 -6.83 11.65
C GLU A 494 -8.96 -8.04 10.93
N LEU A 495 -9.60 -9.21 11.08
CA LEU A 495 -9.25 -10.43 10.38
C LEU A 495 -10.36 -10.81 9.41
N TYR A 496 -9.96 -11.09 8.17
CA TYR A 496 -10.83 -11.57 7.10
C TYR A 496 -10.29 -12.88 6.53
N SER A 497 -11.20 -13.70 6.00
CA SER A 497 -10.84 -14.85 5.16
C SER A 497 -10.15 -14.39 3.86
N ASN A 498 -9.51 -15.32 3.14
CA ASN A 498 -8.93 -15.00 1.83
C ASN A 498 -9.95 -14.42 0.82
N ALA A 499 -11.22 -14.83 0.91
CA ALA A 499 -12.32 -14.34 0.08
C ALA A 499 -12.85 -12.96 0.52
N GLY A 500 -12.32 -12.41 1.61
CA GLY A 500 -12.73 -11.11 2.15
C GLY A 500 -13.93 -11.17 3.10
N ALA A 501 -14.45 -12.34 3.50
CA ALA A 501 -15.49 -12.41 4.53
C ALA A 501 -14.90 -12.05 5.91
N TYR A 502 -15.60 -11.21 6.68
CA TYR A 502 -15.19 -10.79 8.02
C TYR A 502 -15.20 -11.99 8.98
N ILE A 503 -14.15 -12.13 9.80
CA ILE A 503 -14.03 -13.19 10.81
C ILE A 503 -14.14 -12.56 12.21
N THR A 504 -13.22 -11.68 12.57
CA THR A 504 -13.17 -11.07 13.91
C THR A 504 -12.34 -9.79 13.92
N SER A 505 -12.30 -9.10 15.06
CA SER A 505 -11.46 -7.91 15.28
C SER A 505 -10.91 -7.88 16.71
N ALA A 506 -9.76 -7.25 16.91
CA ALA A 506 -9.15 -7.04 18.20
C ALA A 506 -8.67 -5.59 18.35
N LEU A 507 -8.56 -5.11 19.59
CA LEU A 507 -7.76 -3.93 19.89
C LEU A 507 -6.34 -4.34 20.22
N THR A 508 -5.36 -3.55 19.80
CA THR A 508 -4.01 -3.68 20.33
C THR A 508 -3.98 -3.38 21.83
N ASN A 509 -3.16 -4.12 22.57
CA ASN A 509 -2.94 -3.89 24.00
C ASN A 509 -1.96 -2.72 24.26
N ALA A 510 -1.59 -2.50 25.53
CA ALA A 510 -0.65 -1.45 25.93
C ALA A 510 0.73 -1.52 25.24
N SER A 511 1.16 -2.71 24.81
CA SER A 511 2.41 -2.91 24.05
C SER A 511 2.18 -2.91 22.54
N GLY A 512 1.07 -2.35 22.05
CA GLY A 512 0.72 -2.29 20.63
C GLY A 512 0.46 -3.64 19.98
N ALA A 513 0.37 -4.73 20.75
CA ALA A 513 0.26 -6.09 20.23
C ALA A 513 -1.19 -6.55 20.07
N TYR A 514 -1.47 -7.33 19.04
CA TYR A 514 -2.75 -8.01 18.81
C TYR A 514 -2.52 -9.50 18.50
N THR A 515 -3.53 -10.32 18.79
CA THR A 515 -3.52 -11.77 18.50
C THR A 515 -4.91 -12.24 18.09
N PHE A 516 -5.00 -12.97 16.98
CA PHE A 516 -6.17 -13.74 16.58
C PHE A 516 -5.86 -15.23 16.75
N ALA A 517 -6.43 -15.86 17.78
CA ALA A 517 -6.33 -17.31 17.99
C ALA A 517 -7.41 -18.07 17.21
N GLY A 518 -7.33 -19.41 17.18
CA GLY A 518 -8.39 -20.26 16.61
C GLY A 518 -8.37 -20.38 15.08
N GLN A 519 -7.28 -19.97 14.41
CA GLN A 519 -7.23 -19.97 12.94
C GLN A 519 -6.77 -21.33 12.40
N LEU A 520 -7.49 -21.85 11.42
CA LEU A 520 -7.10 -23.08 10.72
C LEU A 520 -6.00 -22.79 9.67
N PRO A 521 -5.28 -23.81 9.19
CA PRO A 521 -4.38 -23.64 8.07
C PRO A 521 -5.10 -23.05 6.84
N GLY A 522 -4.57 -21.97 6.29
CA GLY A 522 -5.19 -21.20 5.21
C GLY A 522 -4.63 -19.79 5.06
N THR A 523 -5.09 -19.08 4.03
CA THR A 523 -4.72 -17.68 3.80
C THR A 523 -5.78 -16.73 4.37
N TYR A 524 -5.32 -15.66 5.00
CA TYR A 524 -6.12 -14.64 5.66
C TYR A 524 -5.66 -13.24 5.24
N LYS A 525 -6.54 -12.26 5.47
CA LYS A 525 -6.21 -10.83 5.33
C LYS A 525 -6.32 -10.16 6.69
N VAL A 526 -5.23 -9.55 7.14
CA VAL A 526 -5.21 -8.75 8.36
C VAL A 526 -5.23 -7.28 7.96
N ARG A 527 -6.19 -6.52 8.48
CA ARG A 527 -6.35 -5.10 8.19
C ARG A 527 -6.20 -4.27 9.45
N VAL A 528 -5.46 -3.17 9.35
CA VAL A 528 -5.49 -2.11 10.36
C VAL A 528 -6.44 -1.01 9.88
N VAL A 529 -7.36 -0.58 10.74
CA VAL A 529 -8.27 0.53 10.41
C VAL A 529 -7.56 1.84 10.76
N ASN A 530 -7.15 2.60 9.75
CA ASN A 530 -6.19 3.70 9.95
C ASN A 530 -6.73 4.82 10.85
N SER A 531 -8.05 5.02 10.89
CA SER A 531 -8.70 6.01 11.77
C SER A 531 -8.61 5.67 13.28
N PHE A 532 -8.15 4.46 13.64
CA PHE A 532 -7.88 4.08 15.03
C PHE A 532 -6.41 4.27 15.43
N VAL A 533 -5.53 4.52 14.47
CA VAL A 533 -4.10 4.75 14.73
C VAL A 533 -3.94 6.21 15.14
N THR A 534 -3.57 6.44 16.40
CA THR A 534 -3.31 7.79 16.94
C THR A 534 -1.80 8.03 17.11
N SER A 535 -1.37 9.29 17.09
CA SER A 535 0.03 9.63 17.39
C SER A 535 0.33 9.50 18.88
N SER A 536 1.58 9.12 19.20
CA SER A 536 2.16 9.09 20.53
C SER A 536 2.68 10.46 20.99
N ARG A 537 2.78 11.42 20.07
CA ARG A 537 3.29 12.76 20.34
C ARG A 537 2.29 13.62 21.09
N THR A 538 2.80 14.68 21.72
CA THR A 538 1.98 15.69 22.37
C THR A 538 0.95 16.25 21.39
N GLY A 539 -0.30 16.38 21.80
CA GLY A 539 -1.40 16.80 20.92
C GLY A 539 -2.01 15.67 20.07
N GLY A 540 -1.45 14.45 20.13
CA GLY A 540 -2.06 13.26 19.56
C GLY A 540 -3.45 12.97 20.13
N CYS A 541 -4.35 12.46 19.28
CA CYS A 541 -5.70 12.09 19.69
C CYS A 541 -5.72 11.07 20.84
N ALA A 542 -6.75 11.13 21.68
CA ALA A 542 -7.03 10.09 22.66
C ALA A 542 -7.17 8.72 21.98
N VAL A 543 -6.74 7.66 22.66
CA VAL A 543 -6.89 6.29 22.13
C VAL A 543 -8.35 5.85 22.12
N ALA A 544 -8.72 4.90 21.25
CA ALA A 544 -10.08 4.39 21.21
C ALA A 544 -10.44 3.65 22.51
N VAL A 545 -11.70 3.74 22.93
CA VAL A 545 -12.21 3.08 24.14
C VAL A 545 -12.92 1.75 23.85
N ASN A 546 -13.30 1.51 22.60
CA ASN A 546 -13.95 0.27 22.17
C ASN A 546 -13.58 -0.05 20.72
N VAL A 547 -13.90 -1.26 20.27
CA VAL A 547 -13.63 -1.71 18.90
C VAL A 547 -14.46 -1.00 17.83
N SER A 548 -15.64 -0.48 18.13
CA SER A 548 -16.63 -0.07 17.12
C SER A 548 -16.61 1.42 16.77
N THR A 549 -15.90 2.25 17.53
CA THR A 549 -15.86 3.71 17.30
C THR A 549 -14.42 4.21 17.34
N PRO A 550 -13.93 4.86 16.27
CA PRO A 550 -12.63 5.52 16.31
C PRO A 550 -12.64 6.64 17.36
N PRO A 551 -11.47 7.15 17.78
CA PRO A 551 -11.38 8.27 18.69
C PRO A 551 -12.25 9.46 18.26
N ALA A 552 -13.12 9.91 19.16
CA ALA A 552 -14.03 11.01 18.87
C ALA A 552 -13.25 12.30 18.57
N SER A 553 -13.72 13.06 17.57
CA SER A 553 -13.13 14.34 17.14
C SER A 553 -11.68 14.28 16.68
N CYS A 554 -11.15 13.09 16.36
CA CYS A 554 -9.81 12.96 15.83
C CYS A 554 -9.77 13.32 14.33
N THR A 555 -9.04 14.37 13.99
CA THR A 555 -8.83 14.82 12.60
C THR A 555 -7.47 14.35 12.05
N GLN A 556 -6.61 13.82 12.91
CA GLN A 556 -5.30 13.30 12.52
C GLN A 556 -5.46 11.96 11.79
N LEU A 557 -4.83 11.82 10.63
CA LEU A 557 -4.81 10.56 9.88
C LEU A 557 -3.38 10.21 9.49
N PRO A 558 -2.87 9.03 9.87
CA PRO A 558 -1.53 8.60 9.49
C PRO A 558 -1.52 7.96 8.12
N VAL A 559 -0.34 7.82 7.54
CA VAL A 559 -0.06 6.98 6.38
C VAL A 559 0.67 5.72 6.85
N GLN A 560 0.27 4.56 6.32
CA GLN A 560 1.03 3.34 6.52
C GLN A 560 2.42 3.46 5.88
N THR A 561 3.46 3.15 6.64
CA THR A 561 4.85 3.13 6.17
C THR A 561 5.43 1.72 6.09
N TYR A 562 4.89 0.74 6.82
CA TYR A 562 5.41 -0.63 6.85
C TYR A 562 4.29 -1.69 6.93
N ILE A 563 4.48 -2.84 6.26
CA ILE A 563 3.54 -3.96 6.31
C ILE A 563 4.24 -5.32 6.26
N ASN A 564 4.14 -6.12 7.33
CA ASN A 564 4.44 -7.57 7.33
C ASN A 564 5.67 -8.00 6.47
N GLY A 565 6.84 -7.37 6.67
CA GLY A 565 8.07 -7.70 5.96
C GLY A 565 8.26 -7.02 4.59
N ALA A 566 7.31 -6.22 4.13
CA ALA A 566 7.39 -5.39 2.92
C ALA A 566 7.42 -3.89 3.27
N SER A 567 8.36 -3.17 2.65
CA SER A 567 8.50 -1.71 2.75
C SER A 567 7.54 -1.00 1.79
N GLN A 568 6.23 -1.15 2.03
CA GLN A 568 5.18 -0.47 1.28
C GLN A 568 4.70 0.78 2.02
N VAL A 569 4.72 1.93 1.34
CA VAL A 569 4.27 3.22 1.89
C VAL A 569 2.99 3.64 1.18
N GLY A 570 1.98 4.11 1.93
CA GLY A 570 0.71 4.60 1.39
C GLY A 570 -0.42 3.58 1.24
N GLY A 571 -0.19 2.31 1.58
CA GLY A 571 -1.20 1.25 1.46
C GLY A 571 -1.40 0.71 0.04
N ALA A 572 -2.48 -0.05 -0.15
CA ALA A 572 -2.81 -0.74 -1.41
C ALA A 572 -3.19 0.23 -2.55
N ASN A 573 -3.74 1.39 -2.23
CA ASN A 573 -4.08 2.45 -3.19
C ASN A 573 -3.68 3.82 -2.64
N LEU A 574 -2.56 4.33 -3.16
CA LEU A 574 -1.89 5.54 -2.69
C LEU A 574 -2.78 6.81 -2.70
N THR A 575 -3.81 6.87 -3.54
CA THR A 575 -4.74 8.01 -3.65
C THR A 575 -6.05 7.82 -2.87
N GLY A 576 -6.24 6.67 -2.23
CA GLY A 576 -7.48 6.35 -1.51
C GLY A 576 -7.35 6.59 0.00
N THR A 577 -8.45 6.95 0.65
CA THR A 577 -8.56 6.96 2.11
C THR A 577 -8.98 5.58 2.60
N ASP A 578 -8.41 5.11 3.70
CA ASP A 578 -8.86 3.86 4.32
C ASP A 578 -10.35 3.94 4.71
N PRO A 579 -11.21 3.03 4.22
CA PRO A 579 -12.64 3.09 4.47
C PRO A 579 -13.01 2.92 5.95
N ALA A 580 -14.24 3.25 6.30
CA ALA A 580 -14.77 2.96 7.63
C ALA A 580 -14.76 1.44 7.95
N LEU A 581 -14.99 1.10 9.22
CA LEU A 581 -15.11 -0.29 9.69
C LEU A 581 -16.23 -1.04 8.93
N SER A 582 -16.00 -2.32 8.65
CA SER A 582 -17.00 -3.21 8.04
C SER A 582 -17.06 -4.53 8.77
N THR A 583 -18.28 -4.93 9.13
CA THR A 583 -18.58 -6.17 9.85
C THR A 583 -19.04 -7.31 8.94
N GLY A 584 -19.07 -7.11 7.62
CA GLY A 584 -19.53 -8.11 6.65
C GLY A 584 -18.42 -8.63 5.74
N THR A 585 -17.80 -7.72 4.98
CA THR A 585 -16.72 -8.03 4.02
C THR A 585 -15.60 -7.01 4.09
N LEU A 586 -14.40 -7.38 3.64
CA LEU A 586 -13.26 -6.48 3.52
C LEU A 586 -13.66 -5.31 2.61
N PRO A 587 -13.64 -4.06 3.10
CA PRO A 587 -14.07 -2.93 2.31
C PRO A 587 -13.27 -2.77 1.03
N ALA A 588 -13.97 -2.48 -0.08
CA ALA A 588 -13.31 -2.03 -1.29
C ALA A 588 -12.52 -0.73 -0.98
N GLY A 589 -11.23 -0.72 -1.33
CA GLY A 589 -10.34 0.42 -1.07
C GLY A 589 -9.61 0.41 0.28
N ALA A 590 -9.69 -0.68 1.06
CA ALA A 590 -8.88 -0.84 2.28
C ALA A 590 -7.38 -0.68 2.00
N GLN A 591 -6.69 0.13 2.82
CA GLN A 591 -5.32 0.57 2.54
C GLN A 591 -4.26 -0.27 3.24
N SER A 592 -4.45 -0.54 4.54
CA SER A 592 -3.46 -1.23 5.37
C SER A 592 -3.81 -2.70 5.54
N VAL A 593 -3.61 -3.52 4.49
CA VAL A 593 -4.02 -4.93 4.46
C VAL A 593 -2.86 -5.87 4.17
N ALA A 594 -2.50 -6.71 5.13
CA ALA A 594 -1.49 -7.75 4.99
C ALA A 594 -2.15 -9.08 4.59
N SER A 595 -1.59 -9.77 3.59
CA SER A 595 -1.94 -11.16 3.30
C SER A 595 -1.06 -12.08 4.12
N VAL A 596 -1.67 -13.02 4.86
CA VAL A 596 -0.97 -13.92 5.78
C VAL A 596 -1.38 -15.35 5.48
N THR A 597 -0.41 -16.26 5.37
CA THR A 597 -0.68 -17.70 5.21
C THR A 597 -0.31 -18.41 6.50
N VAL A 598 -1.29 -19.11 7.08
CA VAL A 598 -1.14 -19.97 8.26
C VAL A 598 -0.96 -21.40 7.76
N ASP A 599 0.17 -22.02 8.08
CA ASP A 599 0.47 -23.41 7.71
C ASP A 599 0.53 -24.30 8.97
N SER A 600 1.72 -24.76 9.37
CA SER A 600 1.89 -25.69 10.49
C SER A 600 2.17 -25.02 11.84
N SER A 601 2.38 -23.70 11.89
CA SER A 601 2.72 -22.94 13.10
C SER A 601 1.97 -21.62 13.19
N ASP A 602 2.03 -20.99 14.37
CA ASP A 602 1.56 -19.61 14.55
C ASP A 602 2.34 -18.66 13.63
N VAL A 603 1.66 -17.62 13.16
CA VAL A 603 2.24 -16.57 12.32
C VAL A 603 2.38 -15.30 13.14
N ALA A 604 3.60 -15.01 13.55
CA ALA A 604 3.94 -13.80 14.30
C ALA A 604 4.50 -12.71 13.38
N ASN A 605 4.70 -11.51 13.94
CA ASN A 605 5.32 -10.34 13.29
C ASN A 605 4.55 -9.81 12.07
N VAL A 606 3.22 -9.97 12.07
CA VAL A 606 2.35 -9.31 11.10
C VAL A 606 2.18 -7.84 11.50
N ASP A 607 3.28 -7.09 11.40
CA ASP A 607 3.40 -5.75 11.98
C ASP A 607 3.02 -4.66 10.98
N PHE A 608 2.55 -3.53 11.50
CA PHE A 608 2.23 -2.35 10.70
C PHE A 608 2.85 -1.09 11.32
N GLY A 609 3.55 -0.32 10.49
CA GLY A 609 4.14 0.97 10.85
C GLY A 609 3.36 2.12 10.21
N PHE A 610 3.31 3.25 10.91
CA PHE A 610 2.56 4.44 10.49
C PHE A 610 3.35 5.73 10.74
N ASN A 611 3.18 6.75 9.90
CA ASN A 611 3.73 8.08 10.10
C ASN A 611 2.68 9.16 9.78
N PHE A 612 2.70 10.28 10.50
CA PHE A 612 1.74 11.37 10.33
C PHE A 612 2.23 12.48 9.39
N ASP A 613 3.46 12.37 8.90
CA ASP A 613 4.13 13.45 8.16
C ASP A 613 4.26 13.14 6.67
N THR A 614 3.85 11.92 6.28
CA THR A 614 4.02 11.37 4.94
C THR A 614 2.89 11.77 3.99
N ILE A 615 3.26 12.21 2.79
CA ILE A 615 2.36 12.60 1.69
C ILE A 615 2.56 11.62 0.54
N VAL A 616 1.52 10.89 0.13
CA VAL A 616 1.60 9.83 -0.90
C VAL A 616 0.72 10.09 -2.13
N ASN A 617 -0.04 11.18 -2.14
CA ASN A 617 -0.90 11.51 -3.27
C ASN A 617 -1.02 13.03 -3.47
N THR A 618 -1.66 13.40 -4.58
CA THR A 618 -1.87 14.78 -5.02
C THR A 618 -3.27 15.33 -4.68
N ASN A 619 -4.05 14.60 -3.89
CA ASN A 619 -5.38 15.06 -3.49
C ASN A 619 -5.28 16.30 -2.59
N ASP A 620 -6.29 17.17 -2.61
CA ASP A 620 -6.37 18.29 -1.67
C ASP A 620 -6.57 17.79 -0.23
N THR A 621 -7.44 16.79 -0.02
CA THR A 621 -7.85 16.34 1.31
C THR A 621 -7.79 14.82 1.47
N GLY A 622 -7.83 14.35 2.71
CA GLY A 622 -7.80 12.92 3.05
C GLY A 622 -6.41 12.38 3.33
N GLN A 623 -6.34 11.11 3.74
CA GLN A 623 -5.10 10.45 4.12
C GLN A 623 -4.02 10.58 3.05
N GLY A 624 -2.81 10.94 3.45
CA GLY A 624 -1.66 11.06 2.55
C GLY A 624 -1.67 12.30 1.64
N SER A 625 -2.56 13.27 1.85
CA SER A 625 -2.55 14.57 1.18
C SER A 625 -1.68 15.60 1.92
N LEU A 626 -1.25 16.65 1.23
CA LEU A 626 -0.54 17.78 1.84
C LEU A 626 -1.39 18.48 2.92
N ARG A 627 -2.70 18.63 2.71
CA ARG A 627 -3.57 19.22 3.74
C ARG A 627 -3.66 18.35 4.98
N GLN A 628 -3.65 17.03 4.82
CA GLN A 628 -3.64 16.12 5.97
C GLN A 628 -2.32 16.22 6.74
N PHE A 629 -1.18 16.36 6.05
CA PHE A 629 0.10 16.68 6.70
C PHE A 629 -0.01 17.94 7.56
N VAL A 630 -0.49 19.05 7.00
CA VAL A 630 -0.65 20.31 7.76
C VAL A 630 -1.64 20.15 8.90
N THR A 631 -2.74 19.43 8.70
CA THR A 631 -3.71 19.11 9.77
C THR A 631 -3.06 18.32 10.90
N ASN A 632 -2.18 17.37 10.57
CA ASN A 632 -1.44 16.59 11.54
C ASN A 632 -0.43 17.48 12.27
N SER A 633 0.42 18.23 11.56
CA SER A 633 1.40 19.17 12.15
C SER A 633 0.75 20.19 13.08
N ASN A 634 -0.33 20.85 12.65
CA ASN A 634 -1.07 21.82 13.48
C ASN A 634 -1.59 21.24 14.81
N ALA A 635 -1.83 19.93 14.85
CA ALA A 635 -2.33 19.25 16.03
C ALA A 635 -1.24 18.57 16.86
N LEU A 636 -0.13 18.14 16.25
CA LEU A 636 0.97 17.44 16.89
C LEU A 636 2.07 18.43 17.29
N LEU A 637 2.28 18.58 18.58
CA LEU A 637 3.26 19.51 19.16
C LEU A 637 4.54 18.80 19.61
N GLY A 638 5.49 19.56 20.15
CA GLY A 638 6.72 19.00 20.73
C GLY A 638 7.81 18.68 19.72
N ASN A 639 7.90 19.49 18.66
CA ASN A 639 8.79 19.30 17.51
C ASN A 639 10.27 19.21 17.89
N SER A 640 10.70 19.80 19.01
CA SER A 640 12.08 19.72 19.53
C SER A 640 12.61 18.30 19.75
N SER A 641 11.72 17.30 19.88
CA SER A 641 12.08 15.89 20.03
C SER A 641 12.11 15.10 18.71
N LEU A 642 11.67 15.70 17.60
CA LEU A 642 11.68 15.08 16.28
C LEU A 642 13.09 15.02 15.71
N VAL A 643 13.44 13.84 15.22
CA VAL A 643 14.69 13.57 14.51
C VAL A 643 14.36 12.70 13.30
N GLN A 644 13.52 13.24 12.40
CA GLN A 644 13.17 12.61 11.14
C GLN A 644 14.46 12.36 10.33
N VAL A 645 14.64 11.12 9.85
CA VAL A 645 15.90 10.72 9.19
C VAL A 645 16.15 11.58 7.95
N GLY A 646 17.36 12.14 7.85
CA GLY A 646 17.75 12.99 6.71
C GLY A 646 17.17 14.41 6.74
N GLN A 647 16.36 14.76 7.75
CA GLN A 647 15.78 16.08 7.91
C GLN A 647 16.46 16.87 9.04
N THR A 648 16.18 18.17 9.12
CA THR A 648 16.70 19.01 10.21
C THR A 648 16.03 18.62 11.53
N PRO A 649 16.78 18.25 12.58
CA PRO A 649 16.19 17.92 13.88
C PRO A 649 15.39 19.10 14.45
N GLY A 650 14.34 18.79 15.20
CA GLY A 650 13.47 19.80 15.80
C GLY A 650 12.36 20.33 14.89
N ARG A 651 12.25 19.83 13.65
CA ARG A 651 11.30 20.30 12.63
C ARG A 651 10.27 19.24 12.29
N GLU A 652 9.05 19.69 12.03
CA GLU A 652 7.98 18.87 11.46
C GLU A 652 8.03 18.97 9.94
N THR A 653 8.71 18.03 9.28
CA THR A 653 9.00 18.12 7.85
C THR A 653 8.04 17.26 7.04
N SER A 654 7.44 17.85 6.00
CA SER A 654 6.61 17.11 5.04
C SER A 654 7.44 16.06 4.30
N ILE A 655 7.03 14.79 4.37
CA ILE A 655 7.74 13.69 3.70
C ILE A 655 6.99 13.29 2.44
N PHE A 656 7.33 13.91 1.31
CA PHE A 656 6.74 13.56 0.02
C PHE A 656 7.25 12.19 -0.48
N MET A 657 6.30 11.31 -0.76
CA MET A 657 6.43 9.92 -1.22
C MET A 657 5.45 9.68 -2.39
N VAL A 658 5.15 10.70 -3.18
CA VAL A 658 4.16 10.60 -4.26
C VAL A 658 4.70 9.66 -5.34
N PRO A 659 3.98 8.59 -5.70
CA PRO A 659 4.46 7.60 -6.65
C PRO A 659 4.58 8.20 -8.05
N THR A 660 5.51 7.70 -8.85
CA THR A 660 5.70 8.12 -10.26
C THR A 660 4.43 8.03 -11.10
N ALA A 661 3.56 7.06 -10.82
CA ALA A 661 2.26 6.89 -11.49
C ALA A 661 1.24 8.02 -11.20
N ALA A 662 1.41 8.78 -10.12
CA ALA A 662 0.57 9.93 -9.78
C ALA A 662 1.18 11.27 -10.25
N LEU A 663 2.40 11.27 -10.79
CA LEU A 663 3.06 12.47 -11.29
C LEU A 663 2.57 12.83 -12.69
N THR A 664 2.30 14.10 -12.92
CA THR A 664 1.99 14.62 -14.25
C THR A 664 3.25 15.20 -14.86
N GLY A 665 3.79 14.54 -15.88
CA GLY A 665 5.05 14.93 -16.51
C GLY A 665 6.24 14.94 -15.57
N GLY A 666 6.24 14.12 -14.50
CA GLY A 666 7.30 14.10 -13.48
C GLY A 666 7.14 15.17 -12.39
N VAL A 667 5.94 15.72 -12.19
CA VAL A 667 5.64 16.68 -11.12
C VAL A 667 4.41 16.22 -10.35
N ALA A 668 4.46 16.29 -9.02
CA ALA A 668 3.31 16.10 -8.14
C ALA A 668 2.49 17.41 -8.10
N ILE A 669 1.41 17.47 -8.88
CA ILE A 669 0.55 18.66 -8.98
C ILE A 669 -0.59 18.55 -7.97
N ILE A 670 -0.56 19.38 -6.93
CA ILE A 670 -1.56 19.43 -5.85
C ILE A 670 -2.45 20.65 -6.07
N ASN A 671 -3.76 20.42 -6.21
CA ASN A 671 -4.74 21.48 -6.39
C ASN A 671 -5.44 21.75 -5.07
N LEU A 672 -5.14 22.89 -4.43
CA LEU A 672 -5.79 23.28 -3.18
C LEU A 672 -7.08 24.05 -3.49
N ALA A 673 -8.20 23.61 -2.91
CA ALA A 673 -9.50 24.24 -3.12
C ALA A 673 -9.77 25.43 -2.18
N SER A 674 -9.05 25.51 -1.07
CA SER A 674 -9.20 26.57 -0.06
C SER A 674 -7.88 26.81 0.69
N ILE A 675 -7.87 27.84 1.56
CA ILE A 675 -6.71 28.21 2.38
C ILE A 675 -6.10 26.98 3.06
N LEU A 676 -4.78 26.83 2.96
CA LEU A 676 -4.00 25.86 3.71
C LEU A 676 -3.28 26.62 4.83
N ASP A 677 -3.78 26.50 6.06
CA ASP A 677 -3.34 27.30 7.20
C ASP A 677 -2.35 26.51 8.08
N VAL A 678 -1.14 27.02 8.24
CA VAL A 678 -0.07 26.44 9.05
C VAL A 678 0.05 27.24 10.35
N THR A 679 -0.30 26.60 11.46
CA THR A 679 -0.37 27.21 12.80
C THR A 679 0.62 26.59 13.79
N ASP A 680 1.25 25.47 13.44
CA ASP A 680 2.34 24.88 14.21
C ASP A 680 3.67 25.56 13.92
N SER A 681 4.48 25.74 14.97
CA SER A 681 5.83 26.30 14.83
C SER A 681 6.78 25.21 14.40
N ASP A 682 7.83 25.55 13.67
CA ASP A 682 8.82 24.56 13.18
C ASP A 682 8.31 23.59 12.09
N THR A 683 7.15 23.87 11.48
CA THR A 683 6.67 23.16 10.28
C THR A 683 7.53 23.52 9.05
N SER A 684 7.93 22.50 8.30
CA SER A 684 8.64 22.64 7.03
C SER A 684 7.85 21.94 5.92
N ILE A 685 7.37 22.71 4.94
CA ILE A 685 6.91 22.17 3.66
C ILE A 685 8.13 22.10 2.74
N ASP A 686 8.72 20.93 2.66
CA ASP A 686 9.94 20.65 1.89
C ASP A 686 9.68 19.64 0.78
N ALA A 687 9.51 20.15 -0.43
CA ALA A 687 9.30 19.36 -1.62
C ALA A 687 10.55 18.60 -2.09
N THR A 688 11.76 18.94 -1.59
CA THR A 688 12.98 18.21 -1.94
C THR A 688 12.99 16.78 -1.36
N THR A 689 12.10 16.51 -0.41
CA THR A 689 11.87 15.14 0.08
C THR A 689 11.29 14.23 -1.00
N GLN A 690 10.56 14.75 -1.99
CA GLN A 690 10.11 13.98 -3.14
C GLN A 690 11.32 13.44 -3.93
N THR A 691 12.32 14.30 -4.19
CA THR A 691 13.58 13.92 -4.86
C THR A 691 14.33 12.84 -4.09
N ALA A 692 14.39 13.00 -2.77
CA ALA A 692 15.16 12.12 -1.90
C ALA A 692 14.54 10.72 -1.74
N ASN A 693 13.22 10.60 -1.91
CA ASN A 693 12.46 9.46 -1.41
C ASN A 693 11.76 8.59 -2.46
N THR A 694 11.89 8.87 -3.75
CA THR A 694 11.40 7.96 -4.81
C THR A 694 12.22 6.66 -4.80
N THR A 695 11.74 5.66 -4.05
CA THR A 695 12.35 4.33 -3.81
C THR A 695 12.50 3.45 -5.05
N THR A 696 12.24 3.98 -6.25
CA THR A 696 12.38 3.28 -7.53
C THR A 696 13.26 4.10 -8.48
N SER A 697 14.59 4.00 -8.32
CA SER A 697 15.63 4.19 -9.35
C SER A 697 15.55 5.40 -10.32
N THR A 698 14.75 6.44 -10.09
CA THR A 698 14.49 7.49 -11.09
C THR A 698 15.18 8.81 -10.77
N GLY A 699 15.62 9.04 -9.53
CA GLY A 699 16.22 10.31 -9.14
C GLY A 699 15.21 11.46 -9.30
N ASP A 700 15.72 12.69 -9.43
CA ASP A 700 14.92 13.88 -9.75
C ASP A 700 14.09 13.65 -11.02
N THR A 701 12.76 13.59 -10.86
CA THR A 701 11.79 13.36 -11.92
C THR A 701 11.45 14.63 -12.72
N ASN A 702 11.92 15.80 -12.27
CA ASN A 702 11.79 17.07 -12.96
C ASN A 702 13.15 17.74 -13.20
N THR A 703 14.12 17.00 -13.74
CA THR A 703 15.49 17.51 -13.93
C THR A 703 15.60 18.88 -14.63
N GLY A 704 16.60 19.65 -14.19
CA GLY A 704 17.00 20.93 -14.79
C GLY A 704 16.89 22.08 -13.79
N ALA A 705 17.27 23.26 -14.26
CA ALA A 705 17.21 24.48 -13.47
C ALA A 705 16.45 25.58 -14.22
N LEU A 706 15.89 26.51 -13.46
CA LEU A 706 15.09 27.65 -13.88
C LEU A 706 15.76 28.95 -13.44
N GLY A 707 15.41 30.03 -14.11
CA GLY A 707 15.99 31.36 -13.89
C GLY A 707 17.11 31.67 -14.87
N THR A 708 17.50 32.94 -14.92
CA THR A 708 18.59 33.44 -15.77
C THR A 708 19.96 33.16 -15.16
N GLY A 709 20.06 33.19 -13.83
CA GLY A 709 21.34 33.10 -13.11
C GLY A 709 22.30 34.26 -13.48
N GLY A 710 23.60 34.06 -13.22
CA GLY A 710 24.63 35.01 -13.66
C GLY A 710 25.22 35.82 -12.51
N LEU A 711 25.47 37.12 -12.75
CA LEU A 711 26.12 38.03 -11.79
C LEU A 711 25.21 39.25 -11.55
N VAL A 712 25.17 39.70 -10.29
CA VAL A 712 24.37 40.86 -9.88
C VAL A 712 25.16 41.84 -9.02
N GLY A 713 24.76 43.11 -9.08
CA GLY A 713 25.41 44.19 -8.33
C GLY A 713 26.81 44.53 -8.83
N VAL A 714 27.38 45.59 -8.27
CA VAL A 714 28.71 46.12 -8.63
C VAL A 714 29.82 45.16 -8.22
N ASP A 715 29.65 44.46 -7.09
CA ASP A 715 30.62 43.47 -6.62
C ASP A 715 30.57 42.14 -7.42
N ASN A 716 29.71 42.02 -8.45
CA ASN A 716 29.51 40.81 -9.26
C ASN A 716 29.18 39.57 -8.42
N LEU A 717 28.17 39.66 -7.57
CA LEU A 717 27.74 38.54 -6.74
C LEU A 717 27.09 37.45 -7.61
N PRO A 718 27.38 36.16 -7.37
CA PRO A 718 26.77 35.07 -8.14
C PRO A 718 25.28 34.92 -7.80
N LEU A 719 24.45 34.86 -8.83
CA LEU A 719 23.03 34.52 -8.74
C LEU A 719 22.82 33.09 -9.23
N GLY A 720 22.36 32.22 -8.33
CA GLY A 720 22.07 30.83 -8.63
C GLY A 720 20.75 30.63 -9.36
N GLN A 721 20.68 29.62 -10.22
CA GLN A 721 19.42 29.10 -10.74
C GLN A 721 18.74 28.21 -9.70
N VAL A 722 17.43 28.02 -9.82
CA VAL A 722 16.62 27.15 -8.94
C VAL A 722 16.36 25.83 -9.66
N ASN A 723 16.64 24.70 -9.01
CA ASN A 723 16.27 23.40 -9.56
C ASN A 723 14.75 23.37 -9.80
N ARG A 724 14.33 22.81 -10.93
CA ARG A 724 12.92 22.64 -11.27
C ARG A 724 12.20 21.86 -10.15
N PRO A 725 11.19 22.46 -9.48
CA PRO A 725 10.46 21.80 -8.39
C PRO A 725 9.80 20.48 -8.81
N GLU A 726 9.81 19.45 -7.96
CA GLU A 726 9.04 18.22 -8.23
C GLU A 726 7.63 18.26 -7.65
N VAL A 727 7.34 19.27 -6.83
CA VAL A 727 6.00 19.52 -6.28
C VAL A 727 5.52 20.88 -6.77
N GLU A 728 4.33 20.87 -7.38
CA GLU A 728 3.62 22.07 -7.80
C GLU A 728 2.32 22.16 -7.02
N ILE A 729 2.05 23.31 -6.42
CA ILE A 729 0.82 23.61 -5.69
C ILE A 729 0.07 24.68 -6.47
N THR A 730 -1.11 24.32 -6.96
CA THR A 730 -2.02 25.24 -7.64
C THR A 730 -3.11 25.70 -6.67
N LEU A 731 -3.30 27.01 -6.59
CA LEU A 731 -4.27 27.66 -5.71
C LEU A 731 -5.40 28.26 -6.57
N ALA A 732 -6.49 27.51 -6.74
CA ALA A 732 -7.65 28.02 -7.48
C ALA A 732 -8.34 29.18 -6.74
N SER A 733 -8.32 29.14 -5.41
CA SER A 733 -8.73 30.22 -4.50
C SER A 733 -8.02 30.05 -3.15
N GLY A 734 -7.93 31.12 -2.34
CA GLY A 734 -7.25 31.09 -1.05
C GLY A 734 -5.72 31.30 -1.16
N SER A 735 -4.97 30.74 -0.22
CA SER A 735 -3.51 30.90 -0.09
C SER A 735 -2.88 29.78 0.76
N LEU A 736 -1.57 29.57 0.63
CA LEU A 736 -0.78 28.95 1.69
C LEU A 736 -0.54 30.02 2.75
N GLN A 737 -1.15 29.86 3.91
CA GLN A 737 -1.12 30.83 5.00
C GLN A 737 -0.30 30.28 6.17
N VAL A 738 0.54 31.12 6.75
CA VAL A 738 1.41 30.75 7.88
C VAL A 738 1.19 31.75 8.99
N SER A 739 0.89 31.27 10.20
CA SER A 739 0.68 32.12 11.38
C SER A 739 1.47 31.62 12.59
N ALA A 740 2.66 31.05 12.35
CA ALA A 740 3.50 30.43 13.34
C ALA A 740 4.99 30.65 13.07
N ALA A 741 5.83 30.48 14.10
CA ALA A 741 7.25 30.78 14.02
C ALA A 741 8.05 29.65 13.35
N ASN A 742 9.21 30.03 12.83
CA ASN A 742 10.23 29.17 12.25
C ASN A 742 9.76 28.28 11.08
N PHE A 743 8.73 28.70 10.34
CA PHE A 743 8.24 28.00 9.17
C PHE A 743 9.29 27.92 8.05
N THR A 744 9.32 26.81 7.31
CA THR A 744 10.16 26.67 6.11
C THR A 744 9.31 26.27 4.90
N LEU A 745 9.51 26.94 3.77
CA LEU A 745 9.01 26.52 2.45
C LEU A 745 10.20 26.33 1.51
N ARG A 746 10.35 25.12 0.98
CA ARG A 746 11.49 24.77 0.13
C ARG A 746 11.11 23.93 -1.08
N GLY A 747 11.63 24.30 -2.24
CA GLY A 747 11.61 23.47 -3.45
C GLY A 747 10.23 23.33 -4.11
N VAL A 748 9.29 24.24 -3.84
CA VAL A 748 7.91 24.19 -4.34
C VAL A 748 7.71 25.16 -5.51
N ALA A 749 6.93 24.77 -6.51
CA ALA A 749 6.30 25.72 -7.43
C ALA A 749 4.89 26.08 -6.92
N LEU A 750 4.57 27.37 -6.80
CA LEU A 750 3.31 27.85 -6.24
C LEU A 750 2.69 28.88 -7.20
N HIS A 751 1.42 28.69 -7.61
CA HIS A 751 0.73 29.65 -8.49
C HIS A 751 -0.80 29.64 -8.37
N GLY A 752 -1.45 30.70 -8.88
CA GLY A 752 -2.91 30.81 -9.07
C GLY A 752 -3.60 31.97 -8.34
N SER A 753 -3.49 32.06 -7.00
CA SER A 753 -4.16 33.08 -6.16
C SER A 753 -3.12 33.97 -5.44
N ASN A 754 -3.41 34.48 -4.24
CA ASN A 754 -2.36 34.88 -3.29
C ASN A 754 -1.58 33.63 -2.90
N GLU A 755 -0.33 33.55 -3.29
CA GLU A 755 0.42 32.31 -3.22
C GLU A 755 0.82 31.96 -1.78
N LEU A 756 1.71 32.76 -1.18
CA LEU A 756 2.15 32.61 0.20
C LEU A 756 1.77 33.84 1.04
N VAL A 757 1.17 33.62 2.20
CA VAL A 757 0.85 34.67 3.18
C VAL A 757 1.61 34.39 4.48
N LEU A 758 2.46 35.32 4.89
CA LEU A 758 3.24 35.24 6.13
C LEU A 758 2.65 36.17 7.20
N GLY A 759 2.05 35.55 8.22
CA GLY A 759 1.34 36.20 9.31
C GLY A 759 -0.11 36.52 8.96
N THR A 760 -0.97 36.57 9.98
CA THR A 760 -2.37 37.02 9.85
C THR A 760 -2.81 37.83 11.06
N GLY A 761 -3.26 39.07 10.82
CA GLY A 761 -3.64 39.99 11.89
C GLY A 761 -2.50 40.15 12.91
N THR A 762 -2.74 39.73 14.16
CA THR A 762 -1.74 39.77 15.24
C THR A 762 -0.82 38.53 15.29
N ASN A 763 -1.14 37.45 14.58
CA ASN A 763 -0.35 36.23 14.59
C ASN A 763 0.85 36.40 13.65
N ALA A 764 2.05 36.29 14.22
CA ALA A 764 3.29 36.49 13.48
C ALA A 764 3.81 35.18 12.87
N ALA A 765 4.31 35.26 11.63
CA ALA A 765 5.14 34.22 11.02
C ALA A 765 6.63 34.59 11.19
N ASP A 766 7.11 34.52 12.42
CA ASP A 766 8.46 34.94 12.75
C ASP A 766 9.53 33.94 12.30
N ASN A 767 10.70 34.43 11.88
CA ASN A 767 11.84 33.62 11.48
C ASN A 767 11.51 32.58 10.37
N ALA A 768 10.67 32.95 9.41
CA ALA A 768 10.36 32.12 8.26
C ALA A 768 11.56 32.01 7.30
N LEU A 769 11.78 30.82 6.72
CA LEU A 769 12.77 30.58 5.66
C LEU A 769 12.06 30.16 4.38
N ILE A 770 12.08 31.03 3.37
CA ILE A 770 11.46 30.77 2.07
C ILE A 770 12.59 30.65 1.05
N GLU A 771 12.86 29.45 0.56
CA GLU A 771 14.00 29.25 -0.34
C GLU A 771 13.82 28.24 -1.47
N LYS A 772 14.51 28.49 -2.59
CA LYS A 772 14.54 27.57 -3.75
C LYS A 772 13.15 27.26 -4.30
N ASN A 773 12.21 28.19 -4.17
CA ASN A 773 10.86 28.06 -4.69
C ASN A 773 10.69 28.82 -6.01
N VAL A 774 9.61 28.50 -6.70
CA VAL A 774 9.16 29.18 -7.92
C VAL A 774 7.74 29.72 -7.68
N PHE A 775 7.57 31.03 -7.77
CA PHE A 775 6.31 31.73 -7.55
C PHE A 775 5.75 32.29 -8.87
N GLY A 776 4.44 32.26 -9.03
CA GLY A 776 3.70 32.80 -10.18
C GLY A 776 3.67 31.95 -11.44
N THR A 777 4.29 30.77 -11.44
CA THR A 777 4.31 29.87 -12.59
C THR A 777 4.56 28.41 -12.21
N THR A 778 4.55 27.54 -13.20
CA THR A 778 4.64 26.08 -13.06
C THR A 778 6.04 25.60 -12.69
N ALA A 779 6.13 24.38 -12.19
CA ALA A 779 7.38 23.68 -11.91
C ALA A 779 8.29 23.43 -13.13
N LYS A 780 7.76 23.61 -14.35
CA LYS A 780 8.46 23.27 -15.60
C LYS A 780 9.21 24.43 -16.24
N ALA A 781 8.72 25.65 -16.07
CA ALA A 781 9.25 26.82 -16.77
C ALA A 781 9.01 28.09 -15.96
N PHE A 782 10.04 28.93 -15.85
CA PHE A 782 9.91 30.27 -15.29
C PHE A 782 9.47 31.26 -16.38
N ALA A 783 8.24 31.07 -16.88
CA ALA A 783 7.61 31.82 -17.96
C ALA A 783 6.16 32.18 -17.60
N LEU A 784 5.57 33.19 -18.24
CA LEU A 784 4.17 33.59 -18.02
C LEU A 784 3.22 32.39 -18.27
N PRO A 785 2.44 31.93 -17.27
CA PRO A 785 1.56 30.78 -17.41
C PRO A 785 0.32 31.12 -18.27
N ALA A 786 -0.18 30.12 -19.01
CA ALA A 786 -1.27 30.31 -19.98
C ALA A 786 -2.67 30.51 -19.37
N SER A 787 -2.93 30.03 -18.15
CA SER A 787 -4.30 29.99 -17.61
C SER A 787 -4.46 30.41 -16.15
N LEU A 788 -3.39 30.52 -15.35
CA LEU A 788 -3.47 30.82 -13.90
C LEU A 788 -2.21 31.54 -13.38
N PRO A 789 -1.92 32.79 -13.79
CA PRO A 789 -0.91 33.61 -13.09
C PRO A 789 -1.37 33.93 -11.66
N SER A 790 -0.45 34.32 -10.75
CA SER A 790 -0.89 34.74 -9.41
C SER A 790 -1.87 35.91 -9.48
N ALA A 791 -2.98 35.79 -8.76
CA ALA A 791 -4.07 36.76 -8.82
C ALA A 791 -3.73 38.10 -8.14
N GLN A 792 -2.73 38.15 -7.27
CA GLN A 792 -2.31 39.38 -6.57
C GLN A 792 -0.80 39.37 -6.29
N TYR A 793 -0.36 38.63 -5.27
CA TYR A 793 1.04 38.60 -4.83
C TYR A 793 1.64 37.20 -4.93
N GLY A 794 2.95 37.12 -5.18
CA GLY A 794 3.71 35.88 -4.95
C GLY A 794 3.87 35.63 -3.45
N ILE A 795 4.36 36.63 -2.71
CA ILE A 795 4.51 36.55 -1.26
C ILE A 795 3.93 37.81 -0.61
N ASN A 796 2.96 37.62 0.28
CA ASN A 796 2.35 38.69 1.06
C ASN A 796 2.76 38.56 2.54
N VAL A 797 3.64 39.45 2.99
CA VAL A 797 4.16 39.48 4.36
C VAL A 797 3.35 40.47 5.17
N VAL A 798 2.37 39.96 5.91
CA VAL A 798 1.42 40.75 6.70
C VAL A 798 2.00 41.06 8.09
N ASN A 799 2.51 40.04 8.75
CA ASN A 799 3.17 40.12 10.05
C ASN A 799 4.21 38.99 10.11
N GLY A 800 5.33 39.17 9.43
CA GLY A 800 6.33 38.11 9.30
C GLY A 800 7.74 38.64 9.36
N SER A 801 8.67 37.78 9.75
CA SER A 801 10.10 38.06 9.73
C SER A 801 10.88 36.85 9.22
N GLY A 802 12.14 37.04 8.83
CA GLY A 802 13.01 35.95 8.38
C GLY A 802 13.71 36.23 7.06
N THR A 803 13.93 35.19 6.26
CA THR A 803 14.73 35.24 5.04
C THR A 803 13.98 34.65 3.84
N ILE A 804 13.91 35.42 2.75
CA ILE A 804 13.44 34.99 1.43
C ILE A 804 14.67 34.94 0.53
N GLN A 805 15.11 33.73 0.16
CA GLN A 805 16.35 33.56 -0.59
C GLN A 805 16.34 32.54 -1.72
N ASN A 806 17.13 32.78 -2.76
CA ASN A 806 17.30 31.81 -3.86
C ASN A 806 15.96 31.39 -4.49
N ASN A 807 14.95 32.28 -4.57
CA ASN A 807 13.66 31.99 -5.21
C ASN A 807 13.58 32.65 -6.58
N LEU A 808 12.73 32.08 -7.45
CA LEU A 808 12.26 32.76 -8.65
C LEU A 808 10.86 33.29 -8.39
N ILE A 809 10.66 34.59 -8.49
CA ILE A 809 9.41 35.27 -8.15
C ILE A 809 8.97 36.08 -9.36
N GLY A 810 7.91 35.66 -10.05
CA GLY A 810 7.52 36.38 -11.25
C GLY A 810 6.06 36.26 -11.58
N TYR A 811 5.63 36.98 -12.61
CA TYR A 811 4.30 36.83 -13.21
C TYR A 811 3.11 37.03 -12.24
N SER A 812 3.34 37.64 -11.07
CA SER A 812 2.29 38.02 -10.14
C SER A 812 1.47 39.18 -10.70
N ALA A 813 0.16 39.20 -10.47
CA ALA A 813 -0.72 40.21 -11.01
C ALA A 813 -0.45 41.64 -10.50
N VAL A 814 -0.09 41.77 -9.22
CA VAL A 814 0.14 43.04 -8.53
C VAL A 814 1.63 43.17 -8.19
N SER A 815 2.16 42.47 -7.20
CA SER A 815 3.58 42.57 -6.86
C SER A 815 4.21 41.21 -6.58
N GLY A 816 5.51 41.08 -6.79
CA GLY A 816 6.23 39.85 -6.43
C GLY A 816 6.17 39.63 -4.92
N ILE A 817 6.63 40.61 -4.16
CA ILE A 817 6.52 40.66 -2.69
C ILE A 817 5.75 41.91 -2.27
N ASN A 818 4.78 41.74 -1.38
CA ASN A 818 4.14 42.82 -0.65
C ASN A 818 4.49 42.72 0.85
N TYR A 819 5.10 43.75 1.41
CA TYR A 819 5.52 43.78 2.82
C TYR A 819 4.76 44.87 3.59
N LEU A 820 3.95 44.43 4.56
CA LEU A 820 3.21 45.29 5.47
C LEU A 820 3.94 45.50 6.81
N GLY A 821 4.84 44.60 7.20
CA GLY A 821 5.59 44.70 8.46
C GLY A 821 5.80 43.37 9.16
N GLY A 822 6.37 43.42 10.37
CA GLY A 822 6.63 42.23 11.18
C GLY A 822 7.32 42.53 12.52
N GLY A 823 7.75 41.48 13.22
CA GLY A 823 8.40 41.58 14.52
C GLY A 823 9.86 42.09 14.47
N VAL A 824 10.64 41.64 13.50
CA VAL A 824 12.12 41.81 13.48
C VAL A 824 12.67 42.40 12.17
N GLY A 825 11.96 42.29 11.05
CA GLY A 825 12.44 42.70 9.70
C GLY A 825 12.58 41.53 8.74
N LEU A 826 12.95 41.82 7.49
CA LEU A 826 13.01 40.83 6.42
C LEU A 826 14.33 40.92 5.65
N ILE A 827 14.92 39.77 5.32
CA ILE A 827 16.06 39.66 4.40
C ILE A 827 15.55 39.08 3.09
N ILE A 828 15.75 39.79 1.99
CA ILE A 828 15.42 39.37 0.62
C ILE A 828 16.73 39.27 -0.14
N GLN A 829 17.22 38.06 -0.40
CA GLN A 829 18.55 37.87 -1.00
C GLN A 829 18.65 36.81 -2.09
N ASN A 830 19.49 37.04 -3.10
CA ASN A 830 19.78 36.04 -4.14
C ASN A 830 18.53 35.54 -4.88
N ASN A 831 17.45 36.34 -4.94
CA ASN A 831 16.24 35.99 -5.68
C ASN A 831 16.29 36.60 -7.09
N GLU A 832 15.57 35.99 -8.01
CA GLU A 832 15.28 36.55 -9.31
C GLU A 832 13.81 36.96 -9.39
N PHE A 833 13.58 38.23 -9.70
CA PHE A 833 12.25 38.77 -9.98
C PHE A 833 12.09 39.02 -11.47
N GLN A 834 10.97 38.56 -12.03
CA GLN A 834 10.63 38.77 -13.44
C GLN A 834 9.15 39.13 -13.59
N GLN A 835 8.86 40.20 -14.30
CA GLN A 835 7.50 40.46 -14.81
C GLN A 835 6.40 40.50 -13.74
N SER A 836 6.70 41.03 -12.55
CA SER A 836 5.70 41.36 -11.54
C SER A 836 4.79 42.50 -12.01
N GLY A 837 3.53 42.49 -11.57
CA GLY A 837 2.56 43.52 -11.93
C GLY A 837 1.96 43.36 -13.32
N TYR A 838 1.96 42.16 -13.89
CA TYR A 838 1.63 41.93 -15.31
C TYR A 838 0.21 42.43 -15.70
N VAL A 839 -0.76 42.38 -14.79
CA VAL A 839 -2.14 42.83 -15.06
C VAL A 839 -2.53 44.13 -14.35
N SER A 840 -1.84 44.52 -13.26
CA SER A 840 -2.18 45.72 -12.48
C SER A 840 -1.26 46.90 -12.80
N ALA A 841 -1.86 48.06 -13.06
CA ALA A 841 -1.19 49.34 -13.24
C ALA A 841 -0.58 49.82 -11.90
N GLY A 842 0.76 49.81 -11.79
CA GLY A 842 1.47 50.12 -10.54
C GLY A 842 2.01 48.91 -9.76
N GLY A 843 2.10 47.75 -10.42
CA GLY A 843 2.66 46.54 -9.79
C GLY A 843 4.19 46.47 -9.83
N ASP A 844 4.83 46.33 -8.67
CA ASP A 844 6.30 46.33 -8.51
C ASP A 844 6.84 44.92 -8.22
N ALA A 845 8.14 44.68 -8.38
CA ALA A 845 8.71 43.41 -7.92
C ALA A 845 8.68 43.30 -6.38
N ILE A 846 9.03 44.39 -5.69
CA ILE A 846 9.00 44.46 -4.22
C ILE A 846 8.30 45.75 -3.80
N THR A 847 7.20 45.64 -3.07
CA THR A 847 6.46 46.78 -2.53
C THR A 847 6.45 46.75 -1.00
N LEU A 848 6.88 47.84 -0.37
CA LEU A 848 6.72 48.07 1.07
C LEU A 848 5.65 49.14 1.28
N THR A 849 4.40 48.73 1.49
CA THR A 849 3.30 49.69 1.75
C THR A 849 3.13 50.00 3.23
N GLY A 850 3.74 49.17 4.09
CA GLY A 850 3.58 49.18 5.55
C GLY A 850 2.16 48.97 6.05
N SER A 851 2.08 48.71 7.35
CA SER A 851 0.85 48.53 8.09
C SER A 851 0.36 49.89 8.57
N THR A 852 -0.95 50.12 8.55
CA THR A 852 -1.58 51.28 9.19
C THR A 852 -1.36 51.31 10.70
N THR A 853 -0.83 50.23 11.28
CA THR A 853 -0.49 50.11 12.70
C THR A 853 0.91 50.65 12.98
N ALA A 854 1.01 51.71 13.76
CA ALA A 854 2.28 52.31 14.15
C ALA A 854 3.25 51.29 14.78
N GLY A 855 4.53 51.30 14.36
CA GLY A 855 5.59 50.44 14.90
C GLY A 855 5.78 49.08 14.20
N PHE A 856 4.96 48.75 13.20
CA PHE A 856 5.04 47.51 12.42
C PHE A 856 6.09 47.53 11.31
N ALA A 857 6.48 48.71 10.83
CA ALA A 857 7.56 48.83 9.86
C ALA A 857 8.91 48.46 10.51
N LYS A 858 9.55 47.40 10.00
CA LYS A 858 10.88 46.95 10.42
C LYS A 858 11.85 46.99 9.24
N PRO A 859 13.17 47.15 9.49
CA PRO A 859 14.17 47.20 8.43
C PRO A 859 14.06 46.02 7.47
N VAL A 860 14.15 46.32 6.17
CA VAL A 860 14.29 45.30 5.12
C VAL A 860 15.67 45.41 4.49
N THR A 861 16.33 44.26 4.34
CA THR A 861 17.60 44.14 3.60
C THR A 861 17.32 43.46 2.27
N ILE A 862 17.55 44.15 1.15
CA ILE A 862 17.38 43.65 -0.21
C ILE A 862 18.78 43.56 -0.82
N THR A 863 19.33 42.36 -0.99
CA THR A 863 20.73 42.19 -1.42
C THR A 863 20.97 41.07 -2.42
N GLY A 864 21.83 41.30 -3.42
CA GLY A 864 22.21 40.25 -4.35
C GLY A 864 21.05 39.70 -5.20
N ASN A 865 19.98 40.47 -5.43
CA ASN A 865 18.85 40.03 -6.26
C ASN A 865 18.99 40.53 -7.71
N LEU A 866 18.41 39.79 -8.66
CA LEU A 866 18.07 40.33 -9.99
C LEU A 866 16.61 40.77 -9.95
N ILE A 867 16.35 42.05 -10.20
CA ILE A 867 15.02 42.65 -10.19
C ILE A 867 14.72 43.20 -11.58
N ALA A 868 13.98 42.42 -12.36
CA ALA A 868 13.84 42.68 -13.79
C ALA A 868 12.38 42.78 -14.24
N SER A 869 12.16 43.68 -15.21
CA SER A 869 10.96 43.69 -16.04
C SER A 869 9.66 43.83 -15.26
N SER A 870 9.63 44.51 -14.11
CA SER A 870 8.35 44.80 -13.43
C SER A 870 7.50 45.75 -14.27
N ASN A 871 6.17 45.71 -14.10
CA ASN A 871 5.27 46.62 -14.80
C ASN A 871 5.45 48.07 -14.32
N SER A 872 5.64 48.29 -13.01
CA SER A 872 5.90 49.60 -12.41
C SER A 872 7.38 49.74 -12.04
N SER A 873 7.71 49.89 -10.75
CA SER A 873 9.06 50.08 -10.27
C SER A 873 9.69 48.72 -9.95
N GLY A 874 11.02 48.65 -9.89
CA GLY A 874 11.68 47.46 -9.34
C GLY A 874 11.37 47.32 -7.85
N ILE A 875 11.65 48.38 -7.08
CA ILE A 875 11.40 48.43 -5.64
C ILE A 875 10.61 49.70 -5.33
N GLN A 876 9.53 49.56 -4.56
CA GLN A 876 8.78 50.70 -4.04
C GLN A 876 8.79 50.72 -2.51
N PHE A 877 9.18 51.87 -1.96
CA PHE A 877 9.11 52.19 -0.54
C PHE A 877 8.04 53.23 -0.26
N GLU A 878 7.04 52.91 0.56
CA GLU A 878 6.09 53.91 1.02
C GLU A 878 6.70 54.74 2.16
N ILE A 879 6.78 56.06 2.01
CA ILE A 879 7.51 56.99 2.91
C ILE A 879 7.07 56.85 4.38
N GLY A 880 5.78 56.60 4.63
CA GLY A 880 5.24 56.37 5.99
C GLY A 880 5.62 55.02 6.62
N SER A 881 6.33 54.17 5.88
CA SER A 881 6.58 52.76 6.20
C SER A 881 8.04 52.36 6.01
N VAL A 882 8.89 53.32 5.66
CA VAL A 882 10.35 53.17 5.63
C VAL A 882 10.86 52.90 7.05
N ALA A 883 11.87 52.03 7.20
CA ALA A 883 12.37 51.62 8.51
C ALA A 883 13.88 51.34 8.53
N ASN A 884 14.70 52.23 7.96
CA ASN A 884 16.15 52.09 7.85
C ASN A 884 16.56 50.89 6.97
N ASN A 885 16.01 50.85 5.77
CA ASN A 885 16.20 49.77 4.80
C ASN A 885 17.58 49.81 4.16
N THR A 886 18.05 48.65 3.70
CA THR A 886 19.30 48.51 2.94
C THR A 886 19.00 47.85 1.60
N VAL A 887 19.41 48.49 0.51
CA VAL A 887 19.37 47.95 -0.85
C VAL A 887 20.79 47.87 -1.36
N ALA A 888 21.38 46.67 -1.43
CA ALA A 888 22.80 46.51 -1.71
C ALA A 888 23.10 45.46 -2.81
N ASN A 889 24.03 45.72 -3.71
CA ASN A 889 24.51 44.71 -4.67
C ASN A 889 23.40 43.99 -5.48
N ASN A 890 22.29 44.66 -5.78
CA ASN A 890 21.26 44.13 -6.67
C ASN A 890 21.51 44.59 -8.11
N THR A 891 20.98 43.85 -9.07
CA THR A 891 20.82 44.33 -10.45
C THR A 891 19.35 44.65 -10.69
N ILE A 892 19.04 45.91 -11.00
CA ILE A 892 17.67 46.43 -11.16
C ILE A 892 17.52 46.95 -12.59
N THR A 893 16.74 46.25 -13.41
CA THR A 893 16.74 46.49 -14.86
C THR A 893 15.38 46.35 -15.53
N ALA A 894 15.18 47.09 -16.62
CA ALA A 894 14.01 46.95 -17.50
C ALA A 894 12.65 47.12 -16.79
N ASN A 895 12.60 47.70 -15.59
CA ASN A 895 11.33 47.97 -14.90
C ASN A 895 10.57 49.09 -15.64
N GLY A 896 9.25 49.06 -15.55
CA GLY A 896 8.36 49.87 -16.39
C GLY A 896 8.03 49.22 -17.74
N ARG A 897 8.48 47.99 -18.00
CA ARG A 897 8.30 47.31 -19.31
C ARG A 897 7.59 45.95 -19.21
N GLY A 898 7.16 45.57 -18.00
CA GLY A 898 6.73 44.21 -17.66
C GLY A 898 5.34 43.77 -18.10
N GLY A 899 4.37 44.65 -18.35
CA GLY A 899 2.98 44.22 -18.45
C GLY A 899 2.03 45.20 -19.14
N ALA A 900 0.79 45.27 -18.62
CA ALA A 900 -0.30 46.05 -19.18
C ALA A 900 0.07 47.54 -19.39
N ALA A 901 -0.32 48.10 -20.54
CA ALA A 901 0.11 49.39 -21.07
C ALA A 901 -0.42 50.66 -20.34
N THR A 902 -0.65 50.62 -19.02
CA THR A 902 -1.26 51.73 -18.28
C THR A 902 -0.55 52.01 -16.97
N ARG A 903 -0.12 53.27 -16.81
CA ARG A 903 0.55 53.91 -15.66
C ARG A 903 1.86 53.23 -15.25
N LEU A 904 2.97 53.82 -15.70
CA LEU A 904 4.32 53.31 -15.48
C LEU A 904 5.12 54.37 -14.72
N GLU A 905 5.23 54.23 -13.41
CA GLU A 905 6.26 54.89 -12.60
C GLU A 905 7.64 54.55 -13.17
N GLY A 906 7.88 53.27 -13.49
CA GLY A 906 8.96 52.82 -14.37
C GLY A 906 10.39 53.07 -13.88
N SER A 907 10.56 53.45 -12.62
CA SER A 907 11.86 53.67 -12.01
C SER A 907 12.47 52.39 -11.43
N GLY A 908 13.78 52.38 -11.22
CA GLY A 908 14.44 51.24 -10.55
C GLY A 908 13.98 51.12 -9.09
N ILE A 909 14.11 52.22 -8.33
CA ILE A 909 13.69 52.33 -6.92
C ILE A 909 12.87 53.61 -6.75
N HIS A 910 11.73 53.53 -6.07
CA HIS A 910 10.80 54.64 -5.91
C HIS A 910 10.34 54.80 -4.46
N TYR A 911 10.50 55.99 -3.89
CA TYR A 911 9.92 56.36 -2.59
C TYR A 911 8.55 57.01 -2.78
N LEU A 912 7.48 56.23 -2.65
CA LEU A 912 6.11 56.68 -2.90
C LEU A 912 5.55 57.53 -1.74
N ALA A 913 5.08 58.74 -2.08
CA ALA A 913 4.21 59.56 -1.25
C ALA A 913 2.73 59.39 -1.64
N ARG A 914 1.84 59.07 -0.70
CA ARG A 914 0.39 58.96 -0.99
C ARG A 914 -0.40 60.27 -0.84
N ASN A 915 0.18 61.27 -0.18
CA ASN A 915 -0.42 62.60 -0.04
C ASN A 915 0.68 63.64 0.22
N ALA A 916 0.33 64.92 0.21
CA ALA A 916 1.29 66.02 0.38
C ALA A 916 1.92 66.12 1.79
N THR A 917 1.40 65.42 2.80
CA THR A 917 1.79 65.63 4.21
C THR A 917 2.68 64.53 4.77
N VAL A 918 2.72 63.34 4.16
CA VAL A 918 3.60 62.26 4.58
C VAL A 918 5.06 62.70 4.56
N ASN A 919 5.83 62.21 5.53
CA ASN A 919 7.25 62.52 5.67
C ASN A 919 7.93 61.42 6.48
N SER A 920 9.20 61.15 6.19
CA SER A 920 10.04 60.21 6.94
C SER A 920 11.33 60.87 7.38
N THR A 921 11.89 60.37 8.49
CA THR A 921 13.24 60.73 8.96
C THR A 921 14.17 59.52 9.03
N ASN A 922 13.66 58.34 8.67
CA ASN A 922 14.42 57.10 8.71
C ASN A 922 15.50 57.09 7.63
N SER A 923 16.64 56.49 7.93
CA SER A 923 17.83 56.54 7.10
C SER A 923 17.97 55.25 6.29
N ASP A 924 17.78 55.34 4.98
CA ASP A 924 17.94 54.20 4.08
C ASP A 924 19.28 54.27 3.34
N THR A 925 19.81 53.11 2.97
CA THR A 925 21.06 53.00 2.22
C THR A 925 20.84 52.23 0.93
N ILE A 926 21.21 52.84 -0.20
CA ILE A 926 21.18 52.24 -1.54
C ILE A 926 22.64 52.18 -2.02
N THR A 927 23.24 51.00 -2.05
CA THR A 927 24.67 50.87 -2.34
C THR A 927 25.05 49.78 -3.32
N LYS A 928 26.06 50.03 -4.16
CA LYS A 928 26.66 49.00 -5.02
C LYS A 928 25.67 48.26 -5.93
N ASN A 929 24.50 48.82 -6.22
CA ASN A 929 23.55 48.24 -7.14
C ASN A 929 23.95 48.58 -8.58
N VAL A 930 23.55 47.76 -9.54
CA VAL A 930 23.60 48.05 -10.98
C VAL A 930 22.18 48.36 -11.42
N ILE A 931 21.89 49.63 -11.71
CA ILE A 931 20.53 50.13 -11.99
C ILE A 931 20.51 50.68 -13.42
N TYR A 932 19.90 49.94 -14.35
CA TYR A 932 20.03 50.26 -15.76
C TYR A 932 18.81 49.91 -16.60
N ASN A 933 18.64 50.57 -17.74
CA ASN A 933 17.58 50.26 -18.72
C ASN A 933 16.14 50.28 -18.14
N ASN A 934 15.92 50.92 -16.99
CA ASN A 934 14.59 51.17 -16.47
C ASN A 934 13.88 52.20 -17.37
N LEU A 935 12.55 52.13 -17.48
CA LEU A 935 11.80 52.98 -18.39
C LEU A 935 11.98 54.48 -18.08
N ASN A 936 12.08 54.84 -16.80
CA ASN A 936 12.24 56.20 -16.32
C ASN A 936 13.53 56.32 -15.48
N SER A 937 13.51 57.04 -14.36
CA SER A 937 14.71 57.32 -13.55
C SER A 937 15.23 56.10 -12.77
N GLY A 938 16.52 56.08 -12.43
CA GLY A 938 17.12 54.99 -11.66
C GLY A 938 16.57 54.89 -10.23
N VAL A 939 16.66 55.98 -9.48
CA VAL A 939 16.10 56.15 -8.13
C VAL A 939 15.29 57.44 -8.08
N VAL A 940 14.04 57.37 -7.64
CA VAL A 940 13.18 58.54 -7.40
C VAL A 940 12.92 58.69 -5.91
N VAL A 941 13.33 59.83 -5.35
CA VAL A 941 13.09 60.17 -3.93
C VAL A 941 12.03 61.28 -3.88
N ASN A 942 10.78 60.91 -3.58
CA ASN A 942 9.70 61.89 -3.59
C ASN A 942 9.79 62.87 -2.41
N PHE A 943 9.10 63.99 -2.60
CA PHE A 943 8.83 64.97 -1.56
C PHE A 943 8.27 64.31 -0.29
N GLY A 944 8.95 64.52 0.83
CA GLY A 944 8.68 63.91 2.13
C GLY A 944 9.69 62.83 2.53
N GLN A 945 10.54 62.33 1.63
CA GLN A 945 11.61 61.41 2.00
C GLN A 945 12.96 62.14 2.10
N LYS A 946 13.72 61.84 3.16
CA LYS A 946 15.10 62.31 3.36
C LYS A 946 15.97 61.24 3.99
N ASN A 947 17.25 61.53 4.16
CA ASN A 947 18.27 60.64 4.71
C ASN A 947 18.46 59.36 3.89
N VAL A 948 18.29 59.43 2.56
CA VAL A 948 18.59 58.33 1.65
C VAL A 948 20.03 58.48 1.15
N ALA A 949 20.91 57.63 1.68
CA ALA A 949 22.31 57.57 1.27
C ALA A 949 22.43 56.68 0.01
N ILE A 950 22.78 57.28 -1.13
CA ILE A 950 22.91 56.59 -2.42
C ILE A 950 24.39 56.60 -2.78
N SER A 951 25.06 55.45 -2.69
CA SER A 951 26.52 55.40 -2.75
C SER A 951 27.06 54.23 -3.56
N GLN A 952 28.05 54.48 -4.41
CA GLN A 952 28.75 53.47 -5.21
C GLN A 952 27.85 52.63 -6.12
N ASN A 953 26.68 53.12 -6.53
CA ASN A 953 25.82 52.43 -7.49
C ASN A 953 26.29 52.71 -8.92
N SER A 954 26.06 51.76 -9.83
CA SER A 954 26.31 51.92 -11.26
C SER A 954 24.99 52.22 -11.97
N PHE A 955 24.88 53.39 -12.59
CA PHE A 955 23.72 53.81 -13.38
C PHE A 955 24.07 53.92 -14.85
N TYR A 956 23.23 53.38 -15.74
CA TYR A 956 23.36 53.60 -17.20
C TYR A 956 22.05 53.25 -17.95
N MET A 957 21.82 53.85 -19.11
CA MET A 957 20.69 53.61 -20.01
C MET A 957 19.30 53.74 -19.37
N ASN A 958 19.13 54.44 -18.24
CA ASN A 958 17.80 54.66 -17.68
C ASN A 958 17.08 55.74 -18.52
N GLY A 959 15.77 55.64 -18.67
CA GLY A 959 15.04 56.52 -19.60
C GLY A 959 14.96 57.99 -19.19
N LEU A 960 15.27 58.33 -17.93
CA LEU A 960 15.38 59.71 -17.42
C LEU A 960 16.69 59.86 -16.59
N THR A 961 16.67 60.59 -15.46
CA THR A 961 17.87 60.82 -14.63
C THR A 961 18.20 59.61 -13.75
N SER A 962 19.47 59.46 -13.33
CA SER A 962 19.86 58.34 -12.46
C SER A 962 19.27 58.44 -11.06
N ILE A 963 19.35 59.63 -10.45
CA ILE A 963 18.72 59.97 -9.18
C ILE A 963 17.86 61.18 -9.50
N ASP A 964 16.59 61.14 -9.11
CA ASP A 964 15.61 62.19 -9.37
C ASP A 964 14.84 62.52 -8.08
N PHE A 965 14.42 63.77 -7.95
CA PHE A 965 13.55 64.22 -6.89
C PHE A 965 12.17 64.54 -7.45
N THR A 966 11.25 64.94 -6.58
CA THR A 966 9.94 65.41 -7.02
C THR A 966 9.60 66.73 -6.35
N ALA A 967 8.82 67.56 -7.04
CA ALA A 967 8.20 68.73 -6.45
C ALA A 967 7.18 68.36 -5.35
N SER A 968 6.68 69.38 -4.63
CA SER A 968 5.72 69.22 -3.52
C SER A 968 4.38 68.58 -3.89
N ASP A 969 4.05 68.52 -5.19
CA ASP A 969 2.88 67.84 -5.73
C ASP A 969 3.17 66.40 -6.22
N GLY A 970 4.41 65.91 -6.07
CA GLY A 970 4.88 64.58 -6.44
C GLY A 970 4.37 63.43 -5.56
N TYR A 971 3.06 63.37 -5.31
CA TYR A 971 2.39 62.29 -4.59
C TYR A 971 1.24 61.71 -5.44
N VAL A 972 0.72 60.55 -5.04
CA VAL A 972 -0.40 59.89 -5.74
C VAL A 972 -1.60 60.84 -5.88
N ASN A 973 -2.11 61.01 -7.11
CA ASN A 973 -3.18 61.96 -7.48
C ASN A 973 -2.81 63.46 -7.42
N GLY A 974 -1.56 63.81 -7.14
CA GLY A 974 -1.04 65.17 -7.31
C GLY A 974 -0.52 65.39 -8.73
N ASN A 975 0.75 65.08 -8.93
CA ASN A 975 1.45 65.13 -10.21
C ASN A 975 1.46 63.76 -10.89
N ALA A 976 1.13 63.67 -12.18
CA ALA A 976 1.13 62.40 -12.92
C ALA A 976 2.52 61.70 -12.98
N ASN A 977 3.60 62.45 -12.77
CA ASN A 977 4.99 61.98 -12.86
C ASN A 977 5.59 61.61 -11.48
N TYR A 978 4.78 61.45 -10.43
CA TYR A 978 5.29 61.21 -9.07
C TYR A 978 6.28 60.03 -8.95
N GLY A 979 6.23 59.02 -9.82
CA GLY A 979 7.18 57.89 -9.82
C GLY A 979 8.26 57.94 -10.90
N GLN A 980 8.27 59.00 -11.70
CA GLN A 980 9.23 59.23 -12.79
C GLN A 980 10.27 60.29 -12.41
N GLY A 981 9.94 61.18 -11.47
CA GLY A 981 10.76 62.34 -11.11
C GLY A 981 10.37 63.61 -11.87
N ASN A 982 11.04 64.73 -11.59
CA ASN A 982 10.81 66.01 -12.26
C ASN A 982 11.99 66.50 -13.10
N GLY A 983 13.02 65.64 -13.28
CA GLY A 983 14.27 65.98 -13.93
C GLY A 983 15.21 66.73 -12.98
N VAL A 984 16.36 67.14 -13.51
CA VAL A 984 17.44 67.74 -12.72
C VAL A 984 16.93 68.95 -11.91
N THR A 985 17.07 68.86 -10.59
CA THR A 985 16.88 69.94 -9.63
C THR A 985 18.10 70.85 -9.66
N PRO A 986 18.00 72.08 -10.18
CA PRO A 986 19.17 72.97 -10.30
C PRO A 986 19.65 73.44 -8.93
N ASN A 987 20.96 73.61 -8.77
CA ASN A 987 21.49 74.09 -7.49
C ASN A 987 20.98 75.50 -7.19
N ASP A 988 20.40 75.68 -6.01
CA ASP A 988 19.85 76.96 -5.53
C ASP A 988 20.63 77.54 -4.34
N GLY A 989 21.54 76.77 -3.75
CA GLY A 989 22.33 77.13 -2.59
C GLY A 989 21.60 76.96 -1.25
N ALA A 990 20.49 76.23 -1.22
CA ALA A 990 19.68 75.99 -0.04
C ALA A 990 19.41 74.48 0.18
N THR A 991 18.77 74.17 1.29
CA THR A 991 18.20 72.84 1.56
C THR A 991 16.77 73.04 2.01
N VAL A 992 15.82 72.34 1.40
CA VAL A 992 14.41 72.43 1.72
C VAL A 992 14.00 71.18 2.49
N ALA A 993 13.61 71.32 3.75
CA ALA A 993 13.46 70.20 4.69
C ALA A 993 12.53 69.04 4.27
N ARG A 994 11.62 69.29 3.32
CA ARG A 994 10.65 68.29 2.80
C ARG A 994 10.91 67.86 1.36
N GLU A 995 11.81 68.50 0.62
CA GLU A 995 12.19 67.99 -0.70
C GLU A 995 12.90 66.65 -0.57
N GLY A 996 12.89 65.87 -1.64
CA GLY A 996 13.61 64.59 -1.71
C GLY A 996 15.07 64.81 -1.30
N ASN A 997 15.55 64.08 -0.28
CA ASN A 997 16.88 64.29 0.28
C ASN A 997 17.19 65.76 0.62
N THR A 998 16.18 66.50 1.08
CA THR A 998 16.26 67.92 1.41
C THR A 998 16.64 68.86 0.27
N GLY A 999 16.48 68.44 -1.00
CA GLY A 999 16.90 69.23 -2.16
C GLY A 999 18.41 69.41 -2.20
N GLN A 1000 19.16 68.35 -1.84
CA GLN A 1000 20.61 68.44 -1.68
C GLN A 1000 21.30 68.84 -2.99
N ASP A 1001 21.91 70.02 -3.01
CA ASP A 1001 22.72 70.50 -4.14
C ASP A 1001 23.87 69.53 -4.47
N TYR A 1002 24.12 69.31 -5.76
CA TYR A 1002 25.20 68.48 -6.28
C TYR A 1002 26.52 69.25 -6.41
N PRO A 1003 27.67 68.57 -6.55
CA PRO A 1003 28.95 69.21 -6.85
C PRO A 1003 28.93 69.93 -8.20
N VAL A 1004 29.56 71.09 -8.32
CA VAL A 1004 29.85 71.75 -9.59
C VAL A 1004 31.36 71.87 -9.73
N PHE A 1005 31.94 71.12 -10.66
CA PHE A 1005 33.37 71.16 -10.94
C PHE A 1005 33.73 72.44 -11.72
N THR A 1006 34.80 73.11 -11.29
CA THR A 1006 35.37 74.27 -11.99
C THR A 1006 36.64 73.90 -12.74
N VAL A 1007 37.41 72.94 -12.21
CA VAL A 1007 38.63 72.42 -12.84
C VAL A 1007 38.71 70.92 -12.60
N ILE A 1008 39.01 70.16 -13.66
CA ILE A 1008 39.48 68.79 -13.57
C ILE A 1008 40.77 68.63 -14.37
N THR A 1009 41.78 68.00 -13.78
CA THR A 1009 43.08 67.78 -14.43
C THR A 1009 43.52 66.33 -14.24
N LEU A 1010 43.77 65.63 -15.34
CA LEU A 1010 44.39 64.31 -15.34
C LEU A 1010 45.89 64.44 -15.64
N GLY A 1011 46.73 63.93 -14.75
CA GLY A 1011 48.17 63.92 -14.92
C GLY A 1011 48.85 62.90 -14.01
N GLY A 1012 49.82 62.15 -14.54
CA GLY A 1012 50.57 61.17 -13.74
C GLY A 1012 49.72 60.05 -13.11
N GLY A 1013 48.57 59.72 -13.71
CA GLY A 1013 47.62 58.74 -13.17
C GLY A 1013 46.74 59.26 -12.02
N ILE A 1014 46.82 60.56 -11.72
CA ILE A 1014 46.03 61.23 -10.68
C ILE A 1014 45.02 62.15 -11.36
N LEU A 1015 43.79 62.10 -10.87
CA LEU A 1015 42.73 63.03 -11.20
C LEU A 1015 42.63 64.07 -10.08
N ASP A 1016 42.94 65.32 -10.40
CA ASP A 1016 42.79 66.48 -9.52
C ASP A 1016 41.50 67.22 -9.86
N VAL A 1017 40.66 67.46 -8.86
CA VAL A 1017 39.34 68.08 -9.02
C VAL A 1017 39.18 69.25 -8.05
N THR A 1018 38.60 70.34 -8.55
CA THR A 1018 38.23 71.51 -7.76
C THR A 1018 36.82 71.95 -8.15
N GLY A 1019 36.03 72.38 -7.18
CA GLY A 1019 34.65 72.77 -7.39
C GLY A 1019 33.99 73.36 -6.14
N TYR A 1020 32.67 73.38 -6.14
CA TYR A 1020 31.87 73.73 -4.97
C TYR A 1020 30.58 72.89 -4.93
N VAL A 1021 30.00 72.72 -3.75
CA VAL A 1021 28.61 72.26 -3.57
C VAL A 1021 27.76 73.47 -3.22
N GLY A 1022 26.60 73.64 -3.85
CA GLY A 1022 25.80 74.85 -3.72
C GLY A 1022 25.67 75.62 -5.03
N ASN A 1023 25.42 76.92 -4.93
CA ASN A 1023 25.37 77.85 -6.07
C ASN A 1023 26.65 78.70 -6.24
N GLY A 1024 27.73 78.39 -5.51
CA GLY A 1024 29.01 79.10 -5.57
C GLY A 1024 29.03 80.49 -4.93
N THR A 1025 27.91 80.92 -4.32
CA THR A 1025 27.80 82.19 -3.58
C THR A 1025 27.22 82.03 -2.18
N SER A 1026 26.38 81.01 -1.97
CA SER A 1026 25.71 80.67 -0.72
C SER A 1026 26.67 80.07 0.30
N THR A 1027 26.46 80.39 1.58
CA THR A 1027 27.21 79.83 2.71
C THR A 1027 26.47 78.68 3.41
N SER A 1028 25.34 78.21 2.87
CA SER A 1028 24.50 77.16 3.50
C SER A 1028 25.25 75.85 3.75
N PHE A 1029 26.25 75.56 2.92
CA PHE A 1029 27.04 74.34 2.97
C PHE A 1029 28.42 74.52 3.64
N ASP A 1030 28.77 75.74 4.05
CA ASP A 1030 30.08 76.03 4.63
C ASP A 1030 30.32 75.22 5.91
N SER A 1031 31.54 74.69 6.05
CA SER A 1031 31.97 73.86 7.17
C SER A 1031 31.19 72.55 7.36
N LYS A 1032 30.35 72.14 6.40
CA LYS A 1032 29.69 70.83 6.42
C LYS A 1032 30.67 69.75 5.94
N SER A 1033 30.59 68.57 6.55
CA SER A 1033 31.25 67.38 6.04
C SER A 1033 30.45 66.84 4.85
N ALA A 1034 31.11 66.68 3.71
CA ALA A 1034 30.52 66.16 2.49
C ALA A 1034 31.34 64.97 1.97
N VAL A 1035 30.62 63.95 1.50
CA VAL A 1035 31.17 62.84 0.77
C VAL A 1035 30.89 63.08 -0.70
N ILE A 1036 31.92 63.37 -1.49
CA ILE A 1036 31.82 63.58 -2.94
C ILE A 1036 32.21 62.29 -3.63
N GLU A 1037 31.24 61.61 -4.25
CA GLU A 1037 31.51 60.39 -5.01
C GLU A 1037 31.62 60.72 -6.49
N ILE A 1038 32.73 60.31 -7.11
CA ILE A 1038 33.10 60.70 -8.46
C ILE A 1038 33.00 59.49 -9.38
N TYR A 1039 32.37 59.71 -10.52
CA TYR A 1039 32.05 58.68 -11.49
C TYR A 1039 32.50 59.09 -12.89
N LYS A 1040 32.90 58.13 -13.69
CA LYS A 1040 32.84 58.27 -15.14
C LYS A 1040 31.37 58.24 -15.55
N ALA A 1041 30.93 59.32 -16.17
CA ALA A 1041 29.57 59.49 -16.65
C ALA A 1041 29.32 58.66 -17.91
N ASP A 1042 28.12 58.09 -18.02
CA ASP A 1042 27.47 57.73 -19.28
C ASP A 1042 26.52 58.88 -19.65
N ASP A 1043 26.56 59.32 -20.91
CA ASP A 1043 25.73 60.42 -21.41
C ASP A 1043 24.98 59.93 -22.64
N ASP A 1044 23.74 59.50 -22.44
CA ASP A 1044 22.80 59.04 -23.46
C ASP A 1044 21.80 60.13 -23.88
N GLY A 1045 21.95 61.36 -23.36
CA GLY A 1045 21.34 62.59 -23.88
C GLY A 1045 19.95 62.93 -23.33
N ASN A 1046 19.45 62.22 -22.33
CA ASN A 1046 18.11 62.34 -21.74
C ASN A 1046 18.10 62.96 -20.33
N GLN A 1047 19.24 63.49 -19.86
CA GLN A 1047 19.41 64.09 -18.53
C GLN A 1047 19.85 65.56 -18.60
N ASN A 1048 19.44 66.28 -19.64
CA ASN A 1048 19.78 67.70 -19.76
C ASN A 1048 19.02 68.55 -18.74
N GLY A 1049 19.74 69.39 -18.00
CA GLY A 1049 19.20 70.18 -16.90
C GLY A 1049 19.93 71.52 -16.71
N ALA A 1050 19.32 72.43 -15.96
CA ALA A 1050 19.99 73.66 -15.56
C ALA A 1050 20.97 73.38 -14.41
N VAL A 1051 22.11 74.08 -14.40
CA VAL A 1051 23.12 73.90 -13.34
C VAL A 1051 22.76 74.72 -12.12
N LEU A 1052 22.40 75.99 -12.35
CA LEU A 1052 21.96 76.90 -11.30
C LEU A 1052 20.55 77.38 -11.61
N VAL A 1053 19.76 77.64 -10.57
CA VAL A 1053 18.43 78.24 -10.74
C VAL A 1053 18.53 79.54 -11.54
N GLY A 1054 17.88 79.57 -12.72
CA GLY A 1054 17.77 80.76 -13.58
C GLY A 1054 19.01 81.08 -14.43
N ASP A 1055 19.97 80.16 -14.58
CA ASP A 1055 21.17 80.41 -15.41
C ASP A 1055 20.91 80.38 -16.93
N GLY A 1056 19.74 79.90 -17.35
CA GLY A 1056 19.36 79.76 -18.76
C GLY A 1056 20.15 78.71 -19.53
N LYS A 1057 20.90 77.83 -18.84
CA LYS A 1057 21.67 76.75 -19.43
C LYS A 1057 20.89 75.45 -19.33
N SER A 1058 21.12 74.56 -20.30
CA SER A 1058 20.67 73.17 -20.24
C SER A 1058 21.85 72.32 -20.70
N VAL A 1059 22.46 71.60 -19.77
CA VAL A 1059 23.66 70.80 -19.99
C VAL A 1059 23.42 69.37 -19.55
N PRO A 1060 24.18 68.38 -20.07
CA PRO A 1060 24.02 67.00 -19.64
C PRO A 1060 24.43 66.79 -18.18
N HIS A 1061 23.59 66.10 -17.42
CA HIS A 1061 23.91 65.53 -16.11
C HIS A 1061 24.14 64.03 -16.29
N GLY A 1062 25.26 63.51 -15.83
CA GLY A 1062 25.65 62.14 -16.18
C GLY A 1062 24.90 61.06 -15.42
N GLU A 1063 24.87 59.87 -16.01
CA GLU A 1063 24.63 58.65 -15.25
C GLU A 1063 25.96 58.13 -14.69
N GLY A 1064 26.05 58.00 -13.36
CA GLY A 1064 27.26 57.51 -12.69
C GLY A 1064 27.51 56.02 -12.95
N LYS A 1065 28.04 55.68 -14.12
CA LYS A 1065 28.22 54.27 -14.53
C LYS A 1065 29.39 53.60 -13.85
N THR A 1066 30.55 54.24 -13.81
CA THR A 1066 31.78 53.64 -13.25
C THR A 1066 32.28 54.51 -12.12
N TYR A 1067 32.16 54.01 -10.90
CA TYR A 1067 32.71 54.63 -9.70
C TYR A 1067 34.25 54.70 -9.78
N LEU A 1068 34.81 55.89 -9.58
CA LEU A 1068 36.25 56.14 -9.63
C LEU A 1068 36.85 56.32 -8.24
N GLY A 1069 36.07 56.89 -7.31
CA GLY A 1069 36.52 57.13 -5.94
C GLY A 1069 35.66 58.13 -5.19
N THR A 1070 36.03 58.35 -3.93
CA THR A 1070 35.35 59.26 -3.01
C THR A 1070 36.33 60.29 -2.47
N LEU A 1071 35.89 61.54 -2.36
CA LEU A 1071 36.53 62.57 -1.57
C LEU A 1071 35.66 62.88 -0.35
N THR A 1072 36.19 62.64 0.84
CA THR A 1072 35.58 63.11 2.08
C THR A 1072 36.20 64.44 2.45
N VAL A 1073 35.42 65.51 2.39
CA VAL A 1073 35.90 66.89 2.55
C VAL A 1073 35.05 67.66 3.56
N THR A 1074 35.67 68.61 4.25
CA THR A 1074 34.94 69.69 4.91
C THR A 1074 34.83 70.83 3.91
N LEU A 1075 33.60 71.20 3.53
CA LEU A 1075 33.37 72.24 2.55
C LEU A 1075 33.84 73.60 3.08
N GLY A 1076 34.63 74.30 2.26
CA GLY A 1076 35.17 75.62 2.55
C GLY A 1076 34.13 76.74 2.35
N ALA A 1077 34.61 77.98 2.28
CA ALA A 1077 33.74 79.13 2.02
C ALA A 1077 33.00 78.97 0.68
N LYS A 1078 31.70 79.28 0.69
CA LYS A 1078 30.79 79.12 -0.47
C LYS A 1078 30.71 77.69 -0.99
N GLY A 1079 30.81 76.72 -0.09
CA GLY A 1079 30.78 75.29 -0.40
C GLY A 1079 31.98 74.76 -1.19
N ALA A 1080 33.10 75.49 -1.25
CA ALA A 1080 34.27 75.12 -2.04
C ALA A 1080 34.89 73.77 -1.61
N PHE A 1081 35.34 72.98 -2.57
CA PHE A 1081 36.11 71.76 -2.34
C PHE A 1081 37.23 71.59 -3.36
N SER A 1082 38.26 70.84 -2.97
CA SER A 1082 39.36 70.42 -3.85
C SER A 1082 39.95 69.12 -3.33
N GLY A 1083 40.41 68.25 -4.21
CA GLY A 1083 41.03 66.99 -3.82
C GLY A 1083 41.56 66.21 -5.00
N THR A 1084 42.30 65.15 -4.70
CA THR A 1084 42.87 64.26 -5.71
C THR A 1084 42.44 62.82 -5.47
N LEU A 1085 42.26 62.06 -6.55
CA LEU A 1085 42.00 60.63 -6.51
C LEU A 1085 42.80 59.91 -7.61
N PRO A 1086 43.07 58.61 -7.47
CA PRO A 1086 43.57 57.81 -8.59
C PRO A 1086 42.61 57.91 -9.78
N ALA A 1087 43.15 58.08 -10.99
CA ALA A 1087 42.33 58.19 -12.18
C ALA A 1087 41.57 56.89 -12.51
N GLY A 1088 42.08 55.74 -12.06
CA GLY A 1088 41.47 54.44 -12.34
C GLY A 1088 41.33 54.21 -13.86
N ALA A 1089 40.10 53.93 -14.31
CA ALA A 1089 39.77 53.74 -15.72
C ALA A 1089 39.43 55.04 -16.47
N PHE A 1090 39.56 56.21 -15.83
CA PHE A 1090 39.26 57.50 -16.44
C PHE A 1090 40.34 57.94 -17.43
N THR A 1091 39.91 58.45 -18.58
CA THR A 1091 40.77 59.04 -19.62
C THR A 1091 40.36 60.49 -19.91
N ALA A 1092 41.23 61.27 -20.54
CA ALA A 1092 40.97 62.69 -20.80
C ALA A 1092 39.73 62.97 -21.68
N ASN A 1093 39.23 61.97 -22.42
CA ASN A 1093 38.05 62.07 -23.28
C ASN A 1093 36.74 61.64 -22.61
N ASP A 1094 36.84 61.02 -21.43
CA ASP A 1094 35.69 60.66 -20.61
C ASP A 1094 35.08 61.89 -19.93
N SER A 1095 33.78 61.83 -19.64
CA SER A 1095 33.09 62.82 -18.81
C SER A 1095 33.10 62.37 -17.35
N LEU A 1096 33.26 63.32 -16.43
CA LEU A 1096 33.03 63.11 -15.00
C LEU A 1096 31.66 63.64 -14.60
N THR A 1097 31.02 62.90 -13.71
CA THR A 1097 29.90 63.38 -12.90
C THR A 1097 30.14 62.96 -11.44
N ALA A 1098 29.42 63.59 -10.51
CA ALA A 1098 29.54 63.27 -9.10
C ALA A 1098 28.25 63.53 -8.34
N THR A 1099 28.13 62.90 -7.18
CA THR A 1099 27.13 63.21 -6.16
C THR A 1099 27.78 63.79 -4.93
N ALA A 1100 27.02 64.50 -4.11
CA ALA A 1100 27.39 64.93 -2.78
C ALA A 1100 26.44 64.32 -1.75
N THR A 1101 26.98 63.64 -0.74
CA THR A 1101 26.21 63.20 0.44
C THR A 1101 26.57 64.05 1.65
N ILE A 1102 25.56 64.72 2.22
CA ILE A 1102 25.70 65.58 3.41
C ILE A 1102 24.64 65.18 4.43
N VAL A 1103 25.06 64.80 5.64
CA VAL A 1103 24.17 64.33 6.73
C VAL A 1103 23.20 63.23 6.25
N GLY A 1104 23.69 62.29 5.43
CA GLY A 1104 22.91 61.16 4.92
C GLY A 1104 21.98 61.47 3.73
N ASN A 1105 21.92 62.72 3.26
CA ASN A 1105 21.16 63.11 2.07
C ASN A 1105 22.08 63.15 0.87
N THR A 1106 21.78 62.40 -0.18
CA THR A 1106 22.58 62.37 -1.42
C THR A 1106 21.90 63.22 -2.49
N SER A 1107 22.67 64.08 -3.14
CA SER A 1107 22.24 64.88 -4.30
C SER A 1107 21.93 64.02 -5.53
N GLU A 1108 21.31 64.63 -6.53
CA GLU A 1108 21.37 64.13 -7.90
C GLU A 1108 22.81 64.20 -8.46
N PHE A 1109 23.01 63.76 -9.71
CA PHE A 1109 24.31 63.82 -10.37
C PHE A 1109 24.64 65.23 -10.89
N SER A 1110 25.92 65.60 -10.76
CA SER A 1110 26.46 66.86 -11.26
C SER A 1110 26.42 66.95 -12.79
N PRO A 1111 26.52 68.17 -13.35
CA PRO A 1111 26.79 68.36 -14.76
C PRO A 1111 28.04 67.59 -15.20
N ASN A 1112 27.99 67.05 -16.41
CA ASN A 1112 29.13 66.38 -17.03
C ASN A 1112 30.24 67.38 -17.31
N ILE A 1113 31.46 67.07 -16.86
CA ILE A 1113 32.65 67.86 -17.16
C ILE A 1113 33.75 66.99 -17.79
N LYS A 1114 34.43 67.53 -18.80
CA LYS A 1114 35.62 66.93 -19.42
C LYS A 1114 36.86 67.75 -19.07
N GLN A 1115 38.01 67.09 -19.05
CA GLN A 1115 39.28 67.79 -18.90
C GLN A 1115 39.41 68.81 -20.03
N ALA A 1116 39.89 70.01 -19.75
CA ALA A 1116 40.22 70.94 -20.84
C ALA A 1116 41.42 70.43 -21.65
N PRO A 1117 41.54 70.78 -22.94
CA PRO A 1117 42.74 70.48 -23.70
C PRO A 1117 43.98 71.11 -23.04
N ARG A 1118 45.09 70.38 -23.03
CA ARG A 1118 46.32 70.81 -22.35
C ARG A 1118 47.50 70.78 -23.31
N ILE A 1119 47.68 71.90 -24.01
CA ILE A 1119 48.71 72.06 -25.03
C ILE A 1119 50.03 72.50 -24.41
N THR A 1120 51.11 71.79 -24.72
CA THR A 1120 52.49 72.20 -24.43
C THR A 1120 53.23 72.45 -25.73
N LEU A 1121 53.99 73.55 -25.81
CA LEU A 1121 54.78 73.95 -26.97
C LEU A 1121 56.26 74.07 -26.58
N LEU A 1122 57.15 73.60 -27.44
CA LEU A 1122 58.59 73.78 -27.34
C LEU A 1122 59.12 74.33 -28.66
N LYS A 1123 59.58 75.59 -28.66
CA LYS A 1123 60.20 76.21 -29.83
C LYS A 1123 61.71 75.99 -29.81
N LEU A 1124 62.23 75.56 -30.95
CA LEU A 1124 63.64 75.30 -31.20
C LEU A 1124 64.10 76.06 -32.45
N GLY A 1125 65.38 76.44 -32.50
CA GLY A 1125 66.00 77.01 -33.68
C GLY A 1125 67.37 76.41 -33.97
N ARG A 1126 67.75 76.32 -35.25
CA ARG A 1126 69.12 75.99 -35.68
C ARG A 1126 69.54 76.76 -36.91
N ASN A 1127 70.84 76.97 -37.09
CA ASN A 1127 71.39 77.44 -38.35
C ASN A 1127 71.57 76.24 -39.29
N SER A 1128 70.63 76.09 -40.22
CA SER A 1128 70.61 74.98 -41.17
C SER A 1128 71.69 75.09 -42.25
N THR A 1129 72.17 76.30 -42.57
CA THR A 1129 73.29 76.50 -43.51
C THR A 1129 74.62 75.99 -42.93
N GLN A 1130 74.79 76.12 -41.61
CA GLN A 1130 75.98 75.67 -40.90
C GLN A 1130 75.82 74.28 -40.25
N ASN A 1131 74.66 73.64 -40.42
CA ASN A 1131 74.31 72.35 -39.80
C ASN A 1131 74.51 72.31 -38.28
N THR A 1132 74.15 73.39 -37.57
CA THR A 1132 74.17 73.39 -36.11
C THR A 1132 73.04 72.51 -35.56
N THR A 1133 73.15 72.08 -34.31
CA THR A 1133 72.03 71.43 -33.60
C THR A 1133 70.94 72.45 -33.25
N PHE A 1134 69.71 71.96 -33.06
CA PHE A 1134 68.62 72.73 -32.49
C PHE A 1134 68.91 73.13 -31.04
N VAL A 1135 68.70 74.40 -30.73
CA VAL A 1135 68.71 74.92 -29.37
C VAL A 1135 67.32 75.41 -28.99
N ASP A 1136 66.99 75.33 -27.70
CA ASP A 1136 65.75 75.87 -27.15
C ASP A 1136 65.91 77.35 -26.78
N GLN A 1137 64.92 77.89 -26.05
CA GLN A 1137 64.90 79.27 -25.58
C GLN A 1137 66.10 79.69 -24.70
N ASN A 1138 66.87 78.73 -24.18
CA ASN A 1138 68.05 79.00 -23.35
C ASN A 1138 69.35 79.06 -24.17
N GLY A 1139 69.31 78.72 -25.46
CA GLY A 1139 70.45 78.78 -26.37
C GLY A 1139 70.31 79.86 -27.45
N THR A 1140 71.44 80.29 -28.00
CA THR A 1140 71.47 81.29 -29.08
C THR A 1140 71.77 80.61 -30.41
N VAL A 1141 70.92 80.84 -31.42
CA VAL A 1141 71.21 80.44 -32.80
C VAL A 1141 72.15 81.47 -33.42
N GLY A 1142 73.43 81.13 -33.57
CA GLY A 1142 74.38 81.96 -34.31
C GLY A 1142 74.12 81.91 -35.81
N ALA A 1143 73.88 83.06 -36.44
CA ALA A 1143 73.68 83.17 -37.89
C ALA A 1143 74.25 84.49 -38.43
N LYS A 1144 74.82 84.45 -39.64
CA LYS A 1144 75.30 85.65 -40.37
C LYS A 1144 74.37 85.96 -41.56
N PRO A 1145 74.42 87.18 -42.14
CA PRO A 1145 73.72 87.51 -43.38
C PRO A 1145 73.88 86.43 -44.45
N GLY A 1146 72.77 86.02 -45.05
CA GLY A 1146 72.69 84.92 -46.02
C GLY A 1146 72.45 83.52 -45.44
N ASP A 1147 72.68 83.29 -44.14
CA ASP A 1147 72.40 81.98 -43.51
C ASP A 1147 70.88 81.72 -43.41
N THR A 1148 70.50 80.45 -43.45
CA THR A 1148 69.12 79.98 -43.26
C THR A 1148 68.95 79.41 -41.85
N VAL A 1149 68.06 80.01 -41.07
CA VAL A 1149 67.66 79.53 -39.76
C VAL A 1149 66.38 78.72 -39.89
N GLU A 1150 66.40 77.50 -39.37
CA GLU A 1150 65.25 76.61 -39.30
C GLU A 1150 64.66 76.68 -37.88
N TYR A 1151 63.38 77.01 -37.78
CA TYR A 1151 62.63 77.03 -36.54
C TYR A 1151 61.67 75.85 -36.53
N CYS A 1152 61.60 75.13 -35.41
CA CYS A 1152 60.67 74.04 -35.20
C CYS A 1152 59.90 74.27 -33.91
N ILE A 1153 58.59 74.02 -33.93
CA ILE A 1153 57.75 73.98 -32.73
C ILE A 1153 57.28 72.55 -32.56
N ALA A 1154 57.76 71.91 -31.50
CA ALA A 1154 57.21 70.67 -31.01
C ALA A 1154 55.95 70.99 -30.19
N TYR A 1155 54.85 70.28 -30.44
CA TYR A 1155 53.60 70.45 -29.73
C TYR A 1155 53.10 69.09 -29.22
N SER A 1156 52.40 69.11 -28.08
CA SER A 1156 51.69 67.93 -27.56
C SER A 1156 50.45 68.33 -26.76
N ASN A 1157 49.42 67.51 -26.82
CA ASN A 1157 48.18 67.64 -26.06
C ASN A 1157 48.11 66.55 -25.00
N ALA A 1158 48.19 66.93 -23.73
CA ALA A 1158 48.04 66.03 -22.59
C ALA A 1158 46.64 66.09 -21.94
N GLY A 1159 45.71 66.85 -22.53
CA GLY A 1159 44.31 66.97 -22.07
C GLY A 1159 43.35 66.29 -23.03
N SER A 1160 42.09 66.73 -23.05
CA SER A 1160 41.09 66.27 -24.02
C SER A 1160 41.37 66.79 -25.42
N ASP A 1161 40.63 66.28 -26.41
CA ASP A 1161 40.70 66.73 -27.80
C ASP A 1161 40.61 68.27 -27.94
N ALA A 1162 41.65 68.89 -28.50
CA ALA A 1162 41.68 70.31 -28.82
C ALA A 1162 41.05 70.54 -30.20
N LEU A 1163 39.72 70.60 -30.26
CA LEU A 1163 38.99 70.88 -31.51
C LEU A 1163 39.43 72.24 -32.09
N ASN A 1164 39.50 72.34 -33.42
CA ASN A 1164 39.96 73.54 -34.13
C ASN A 1164 41.38 74.00 -33.73
N PHE A 1165 42.27 73.07 -33.39
CA PHE A 1165 43.65 73.40 -33.03
C PHE A 1165 44.39 74.10 -34.18
N LYS A 1166 44.84 75.33 -33.90
CA LYS A 1166 45.64 76.15 -34.80
C LYS A 1166 46.87 76.66 -34.08
N LEU A 1167 48.04 76.35 -34.63
CA LEU A 1167 49.33 76.81 -34.15
C LEU A 1167 49.90 77.85 -35.11
N THR A 1168 50.31 79.00 -34.60
CA THR A 1168 50.94 80.05 -35.41
C THR A 1168 52.24 80.50 -34.79
N ASP A 1169 53.19 80.90 -35.65
CA ASP A 1169 54.46 81.46 -35.22
C ASP A 1169 54.91 82.57 -36.17
N ASN A 1170 55.37 83.68 -35.59
CA ASN A 1170 55.88 84.79 -36.38
C ASN A 1170 57.31 84.49 -36.84
N VAL A 1171 57.61 84.80 -38.10
CA VAL A 1171 58.97 84.82 -38.62
C VAL A 1171 59.73 85.95 -37.90
N PRO A 1172 60.82 85.70 -37.16
CA PRO A 1172 61.45 86.72 -36.32
C PRO A 1172 61.81 88.03 -37.03
N VAL A 1173 61.74 89.14 -36.30
CA VAL A 1173 62.09 90.48 -36.83
C VAL A 1173 63.52 90.47 -37.38
N GLY A 1174 63.69 91.00 -38.59
CA GLY A 1174 64.98 91.04 -39.27
C GLY A 1174 65.32 89.77 -40.05
N MET A 1175 64.37 88.84 -40.23
CA MET A 1175 64.51 87.64 -41.06
C MET A 1175 63.50 87.67 -42.23
N ASN A 1176 63.86 87.07 -43.37
CA ASN A 1176 62.95 86.87 -44.51
C ASN A 1176 62.39 85.44 -44.49
N ALA A 1177 61.07 85.28 -44.53
CA ALA A 1177 60.44 83.96 -44.64
C ALA A 1177 60.84 83.24 -45.94
N LEU A 1178 61.12 81.94 -45.88
CA LEU A 1178 61.40 81.12 -47.07
C LEU A 1178 60.17 80.25 -47.42
N THR A 1179 59.31 80.75 -48.30
CA THR A 1179 58.10 80.05 -48.78
C THR A 1179 58.40 78.83 -49.68
N ASP A 1180 59.67 78.61 -50.00
CA ASP A 1180 60.24 77.46 -50.71
C ASP A 1180 61.36 76.78 -49.90
N GLY A 1181 61.36 76.96 -48.57
CA GLY A 1181 62.47 76.59 -47.69
C GLY A 1181 62.81 75.10 -47.65
N TYR A 1182 61.88 74.19 -47.95
CA TYR A 1182 62.12 72.75 -47.98
C TYR A 1182 62.15 72.20 -49.41
N VAL A 1183 61.10 72.48 -50.18
CA VAL A 1183 61.01 72.24 -51.63
C VAL A 1183 60.27 73.40 -52.28
N VAL A 1184 60.32 73.51 -53.61
CA VAL A 1184 59.68 74.61 -54.36
C VAL A 1184 58.21 74.76 -53.96
N SER A 1185 57.82 75.98 -53.58
CA SER A 1185 56.49 76.37 -53.10
C SER A 1185 56.03 75.73 -51.77
N LYS A 1186 56.94 75.09 -51.03
CA LYS A 1186 56.67 74.44 -49.74
C LYS A 1186 57.65 74.89 -48.64
N GLY A 1187 57.23 75.90 -47.88
CA GLY A 1187 57.99 76.51 -46.79
C GLY A 1187 57.75 75.94 -45.39
N VAL A 1188 56.78 75.02 -45.22
CA VAL A 1188 56.46 74.39 -43.93
C VAL A 1188 56.74 72.89 -44.00
N ARG A 1189 57.36 72.33 -42.98
CA ARG A 1189 57.52 70.88 -42.79
C ARG A 1189 56.75 70.46 -41.55
N TRP A 1190 55.89 69.46 -41.69
CA TRP A 1190 55.09 68.94 -40.59
C TRP A 1190 55.32 67.44 -40.39
N ALA A 1191 55.76 67.07 -39.20
CA ALA A 1191 55.92 65.70 -38.77
C ALA A 1191 54.89 65.39 -37.68
N ASP A 1192 53.80 64.74 -38.08
CA ASP A 1192 52.79 64.25 -37.16
C ASP A 1192 53.33 63.10 -36.29
N GLY A 1193 52.92 63.04 -35.03
CA GLY A 1193 53.36 62.03 -34.06
C GLY A 1193 54.80 62.13 -33.55
N THR A 1194 55.65 62.99 -34.13
CA THR A 1194 57.08 63.09 -33.79
C THR A 1194 57.40 64.41 -33.11
N VAL A 1195 57.96 64.36 -31.90
CA VAL A 1195 58.37 65.53 -31.11
C VAL A 1195 59.89 65.69 -31.20
N ILE A 1196 60.35 66.82 -31.72
CA ILE A 1196 61.77 67.19 -31.75
C ILE A 1196 62.24 67.67 -30.35
N ALA A 1197 63.52 67.46 -30.04
CA ALA A 1197 64.16 67.92 -28.80
C ALA A 1197 65.40 68.78 -29.10
N ALA A 1198 65.83 69.58 -28.12
CA ALA A 1198 67.10 70.30 -28.19
C ALA A 1198 68.27 69.31 -28.37
N GLY A 1199 69.27 69.69 -29.18
CA GLY A 1199 70.39 68.83 -29.57
C GLY A 1199 70.17 68.03 -30.86
N ALA A 1200 68.95 67.99 -31.41
CA ALA A 1200 68.70 67.36 -32.71
C ALA A 1200 69.48 68.06 -33.84
N THR A 1201 70.07 67.29 -34.76
CA THR A 1201 70.90 67.82 -35.86
C THR A 1201 70.10 68.22 -37.10
N ALA A 1202 68.85 67.76 -37.23
CA ALA A 1202 67.96 68.04 -38.35
C ALA A 1202 66.48 68.02 -37.91
N ALA A 1203 65.61 68.69 -38.68
CA ALA A 1203 64.16 68.60 -38.48
C ALA A 1203 63.68 67.15 -38.73
N PRO A 1204 62.69 66.64 -38.00
CA PRO A 1204 62.12 65.34 -38.24
C PRO A 1204 61.64 65.17 -39.69
N THR A 1205 61.75 63.96 -40.22
CA THR A 1205 61.14 63.61 -41.50
C THR A 1205 59.62 63.75 -41.40
N GLY A 1206 59.01 64.41 -42.38
CA GLY A 1206 57.57 64.67 -42.39
C GLY A 1206 57.10 65.15 -43.76
N SER A 1207 55.86 65.59 -43.82
CA SER A 1207 55.25 66.15 -45.02
C SER A 1207 55.71 67.59 -45.21
N ASP A 1208 56.23 67.92 -46.39
CA ASP A 1208 56.42 69.30 -46.81
C ASP A 1208 55.07 69.83 -47.32
N LEU A 1209 54.60 70.92 -46.71
CA LEU A 1209 53.31 71.59 -46.90
C LEU A 1209 53.50 72.89 -47.68
N THR A 1210 52.50 73.30 -48.47
CA THR A 1210 52.60 74.48 -49.31
C THR A 1210 52.66 75.77 -48.49
N SER A 1211 52.98 76.89 -49.15
CA SER A 1211 53.05 78.21 -48.50
C SER A 1211 51.88 79.12 -48.84
N THR A 1212 50.70 78.54 -49.12
CA THR A 1212 49.45 79.30 -49.26
C THR A 1212 48.46 78.90 -48.17
N ASP A 1213 47.65 79.85 -47.72
CA ASP A 1213 46.54 79.66 -46.79
C ASP A 1213 45.22 79.27 -47.48
N THR A 1214 45.22 79.09 -48.81
CA THR A 1214 44.02 78.83 -49.63
C THR A 1214 43.91 77.39 -50.13
N ASP A 1215 44.87 76.52 -49.82
CA ASP A 1215 44.83 75.14 -50.26
C ASP A 1215 44.25 74.20 -49.20
N SER A 1216 44.18 72.90 -49.53
CA SER A 1216 43.59 71.89 -48.67
C SER A 1216 44.58 71.23 -47.70
N ASP A 1217 45.86 71.63 -47.73
CA ASP A 1217 46.85 71.07 -46.83
C ASP A 1217 46.84 71.80 -45.47
N LYS A 1218 47.59 71.28 -44.49
CA LYS A 1218 47.44 71.69 -43.08
C LYS A 1218 48.33 72.87 -42.71
N GLY A 1219 49.17 73.40 -43.60
CA GLY A 1219 50.22 74.33 -43.23
C GLY A 1219 50.39 75.47 -44.21
N SER A 1220 50.77 76.64 -43.72
CA SER A 1220 51.10 77.78 -44.57
C SER A 1220 52.24 78.62 -43.98
N LEU A 1221 53.00 79.27 -44.85
CA LEU A 1221 54.00 80.26 -44.45
C LEU A 1221 53.80 81.51 -45.31
N THR A 1222 53.30 82.59 -44.71
CA THR A 1222 53.14 83.85 -45.43
C THR A 1222 54.44 84.64 -45.43
N SER A 1223 54.63 85.48 -46.44
CA SER A 1223 55.70 86.49 -46.50
C SER A 1223 55.18 87.91 -46.28
N THR A 1224 53.89 88.04 -45.91
CA THR A 1224 53.20 89.29 -45.57
C THR A 1224 52.38 89.11 -44.29
N GLY A 1225 52.53 90.05 -43.33
CA GLY A 1225 51.88 90.01 -42.00
C GLY A 1225 52.71 89.26 -40.94
N GLY A 1226 52.72 89.72 -39.68
CA GLY A 1226 53.50 89.14 -38.56
C GLY A 1226 54.84 89.84 -38.26
N LEU A 1227 55.37 89.69 -37.03
CA LEU A 1227 56.60 90.34 -36.53
C LEU A 1227 57.86 89.52 -36.90
N GLY A 1228 58.64 89.75 -37.97
CA GLY A 1228 58.71 90.84 -38.94
C GLY A 1228 58.83 90.35 -40.40
N LYS A 1229 57.69 89.86 -40.90
CA LYS A 1229 57.07 89.98 -42.25
C LYS A 1229 56.27 88.73 -42.66
N GLY A 1230 56.41 87.58 -41.98
CA GLY A 1230 55.66 86.36 -42.29
C GLY A 1230 55.11 85.62 -41.07
N ILE A 1231 54.12 84.75 -41.27
CA ILE A 1231 53.54 83.87 -40.23
C ILE A 1231 53.53 82.43 -40.74
N MET A 1232 54.10 81.51 -39.95
CA MET A 1232 53.87 80.07 -40.10
C MET A 1232 52.55 79.71 -39.42
N THR A 1233 51.72 78.93 -40.09
CA THR A 1233 50.48 78.38 -39.56
C THR A 1233 50.46 76.87 -39.75
N LEU A 1234 50.04 76.13 -38.71
CA LEU A 1234 49.55 74.76 -38.80
C LEU A 1234 48.08 74.79 -38.35
N ASP A 1235 47.17 74.41 -39.23
CA ASP A 1235 45.72 74.37 -38.99
C ASP A 1235 45.21 72.94 -39.17
N LEU A 1236 44.90 72.27 -38.06
CA LEU A 1236 44.42 70.88 -38.10
C LEU A 1236 42.94 70.78 -38.51
N GLY A 1237 42.24 71.91 -38.66
CA GLY A 1237 40.82 71.98 -38.98
C GLY A 1237 39.93 71.52 -37.83
N ALA A 1238 38.66 71.22 -38.14
CA ALA A 1238 37.62 70.95 -37.14
C ALA A 1238 37.94 69.78 -36.19
N ILE A 1239 38.58 68.72 -36.70
CA ILE A 1239 39.00 67.55 -35.91
C ILE A 1239 40.05 67.96 -34.85
N GLY A 1240 40.87 68.96 -35.14
CA GLY A 1240 41.82 69.53 -34.20
C GLY A 1240 42.97 68.57 -33.81
N LEU A 1241 43.51 68.75 -32.60
CA LEU A 1241 44.57 67.92 -32.04
C LEU A 1241 44.00 66.97 -30.99
N ALA A 1242 43.94 65.68 -31.32
CA ALA A 1242 43.43 64.64 -30.42
C ALA A 1242 44.16 64.59 -29.07
N ALA A 1243 43.50 64.04 -28.06
CA ALA A 1243 44.10 63.71 -26.76
C ALA A 1243 45.31 62.78 -26.94
N GLY A 1244 46.44 63.13 -26.32
CA GLY A 1244 47.73 62.46 -26.53
C GLY A 1244 48.41 62.78 -27.88
N GLY A 1245 47.73 63.51 -28.76
CA GLY A 1245 48.26 63.97 -30.05
C GLY A 1245 49.49 64.85 -29.86
N LYS A 1246 50.48 64.67 -30.73
CA LYS A 1246 51.76 65.36 -30.67
C LYS A 1246 52.39 65.46 -32.05
N GLY A 1247 53.30 66.39 -32.25
CA GLY A 1247 54.02 66.52 -33.51
C GLY A 1247 55.02 67.67 -33.50
N THR A 1248 55.64 67.90 -34.65
CA THR A 1248 56.56 69.01 -34.86
C THR A 1248 56.21 69.71 -36.16
N VAL A 1249 56.10 71.04 -36.13
CA VAL A 1249 56.01 71.86 -37.33
C VAL A 1249 57.21 72.78 -37.43
N CYS A 1250 57.80 72.89 -38.61
CA CYS A 1250 59.01 73.66 -38.83
C CYS A 1250 58.87 74.58 -40.05
N PHE A 1251 59.54 75.73 -40.01
CA PHE A 1251 59.70 76.63 -41.15
C PHE A 1251 61.12 77.18 -41.19
N ARG A 1252 61.53 77.73 -42.33
CA ARG A 1252 62.84 78.35 -42.51
C ARG A 1252 62.72 79.83 -42.80
N ALA A 1253 63.69 80.58 -42.30
CA ALA A 1253 63.84 82.00 -42.60
C ALA A 1253 65.31 82.32 -42.86
N LYS A 1254 65.55 83.29 -43.73
CA LYS A 1254 66.89 83.71 -44.14
C LYS A 1254 67.27 85.01 -43.45
N VAL A 1255 68.51 85.09 -42.98
CA VAL A 1255 69.10 86.36 -42.53
C VAL A 1255 69.32 87.23 -43.79
N PRO A 1256 68.71 88.42 -43.90
CA PRO A 1256 68.77 89.29 -45.08
C PRO A 1256 70.19 89.67 -45.52
#